data_AF-A0A1Q3QGQ8-F1
#
_entry.id   AF-A0A1Q3QGQ8-F1
#
_cell.length_a   1.000
_cell.length_b   1.000
_cell.length_c   1.000
_cell.angle_alpha   90.00
_cell.angle_beta   90.00
_cell.angle_gamma   90.00
#
_symmetry.space_group_name_H-M   'P 1'
#
loop_
_entity.id
_entity.type
_entity.pdbx_description
1 polymer ?
#
loop_
_entity_poly.entity_id
_entity_poly.type
_entity_poly.pdbx_seq_one_letter_code
_entity_poly.pdbx_strand_id
1 'polypeptide(L)'
;MKNINYMRTRIYILALLSWFAVIPFAKAQSYSGKAYATGNFIFCGKELPKNFSYLVEKKSEKGDWISVAELKAPVNLSECRARLSLLPKVVASVSAFDSETADFIWEKIKKSSASLDSLYAHSGDPRFQYTVGVGWFDDGLKTPGTYQYRISRLSKSGGRTPIGETKVVFPAKPFEAEAIPLRYKINLGNIEISYDMTDIKNTVGLKLYRSIYQKTAFKEIGVKTLFTNEKGKMVAVLNDDDVKTGLTYSYVAVPYDGLGNMGKRAETVNVYFVTKQADVGLITQFTVTPQPEKGGNLLKWDYNQAGFVSSVEVYRSTSYEKDYRRVVSLPSTQKEYFDEENLAPSIAYYYYLVLNNGQGNSMPSTRVPAILQGKRENFIPPQDLSLTRNSNVVKLQFRRVGYDVRGYYVYRANGYSSELHQLPRMIHSTDSLVVYTDTLPLSNRSSVYSYAVASINTSYNISPVSNRVNTVFSGGQLPVPDKLNAMLENDEVRLVWNDVSGLNSALSAYEVYRKTVNNENEAEPEKLLETVNFMTNSIKDNTVLPGKKYIYRVRSIGADVGDASSFSLPYSIYMPTSGLLPPGEVSAIASSQKVTLKWTLPLLEDIESVLLYRAAENEKATLLKTLDAKAESYDDASVKKGTIYYYFVVIKYKNGLESKPTDSVSAKV
;
A
#
# COMPACT_ATOMS: atom_id res chain seq x y z
N MET A 1 -26.71 -42.57 -13.96
CA MET A 1 -26.57 -43.37 -12.73
C MET A 1 -27.48 -42.78 -11.66
N LYS A 2 -28.29 -43.63 -11.02
CA LYS A 2 -29.33 -43.27 -10.05
C LYS A 2 -28.70 -42.61 -8.81
N ASN A 3 -29.04 -41.34 -8.54
CA ASN A 3 -28.75 -40.71 -7.25
C ASN A 3 -29.99 -40.75 -6.37
N ILE A 4 -29.85 -41.50 -5.28
CA ILE A 4 -30.85 -41.71 -4.23
C ILE A 4 -30.93 -40.43 -3.40
N ASN A 5 -31.96 -39.62 -3.65
CA ASN A 5 -32.31 -38.51 -2.78
C ASN A 5 -32.97 -39.05 -1.50
N TYR A 6 -32.23 -39.07 -0.39
CA TYR A 6 -32.83 -39.17 0.95
C TYR A 6 -33.54 -37.84 1.27
N MET A 7 -34.75 -37.65 0.75
CA MET A 7 -35.69 -36.68 1.32
C MET A 7 -36.12 -37.20 2.69
N ARG A 8 -35.52 -36.68 3.77
CA ARG A 8 -36.16 -36.70 5.09
C ARG A 8 -37.28 -35.68 5.08
N THR A 9 -38.45 -36.10 4.64
CA THR A 9 -39.71 -35.37 4.81
C THR A 9 -39.96 -35.25 6.32
N ARG A 10 -39.55 -34.13 6.92
CA ARG A 10 -40.00 -33.74 8.27
C ARG A 10 -41.45 -33.30 8.13
N ILE A 11 -42.35 -34.26 8.34
CA ILE A 11 -43.77 -33.98 8.43
C ILE A 11 -43.95 -33.11 9.68
N TYR A 12 -44.37 -31.86 9.49
CA TYR A 12 -44.91 -31.02 10.56
C TYR A 12 -46.27 -31.60 10.94
N ILE A 13 -46.26 -32.70 11.68
CA ILE A 13 -47.44 -33.19 12.36
C ILE A 13 -47.57 -32.30 13.59
N LEU A 14 -48.63 -31.48 13.64
CA LEU A 14 -49.24 -31.04 14.88
C LEU A 14 -49.64 -32.33 15.62
N ALA A 15 -48.68 -32.90 16.36
CA ALA A 15 -48.83 -34.17 17.01
C ALA A 15 -49.73 -33.99 18.23
N LEU A 16 -51.03 -34.10 17.97
CA LEU A 16 -52.10 -34.48 18.89
C LEU A 16 -51.91 -35.92 19.45
N LEU A 17 -50.66 -36.36 19.59
CA LEU A 17 -50.25 -37.67 20.10
C LEU A 17 -49.77 -37.53 21.54
N SER A 18 -50.77 -37.39 22.40
CA SER A 18 -50.93 -38.12 23.66
C SER A 18 -49.76 -39.00 24.11
N TRP A 19 -49.01 -38.53 25.11
CA TRP A 19 -48.54 -39.34 26.24
C TRP A 19 -48.01 -38.39 27.34
N PHE A 20 -48.93 -37.91 28.17
CA PHE A 20 -48.59 -37.33 29.47
C PHE A 20 -48.83 -38.37 30.55
N ALA A 21 -47.88 -38.45 31.48
CA ALA A 21 -48.09 -38.76 32.89
C ALA A 21 -49.33 -39.61 33.24
N VAL A 22 -49.25 -40.93 33.00
CA VAL A 22 -50.15 -41.85 33.72
C VAL A 22 -49.62 -41.94 35.14
N ILE A 23 -50.26 -41.22 36.07
CA ILE A 23 -50.11 -41.53 37.49
C ILE A 23 -50.58 -42.99 37.65
N PRO A 24 -49.71 -43.94 38.07
CA PRO A 24 -50.16 -45.29 38.32
C PRO A 24 -50.97 -45.29 39.62
N PHE A 25 -52.26 -44.98 39.52
CA PHE A 25 -53.22 -45.31 40.57
C PHE A 25 -53.58 -46.79 40.45
N ALA A 26 -52.62 -47.65 40.78
CA ALA A 26 -52.90 -49.06 41.03
C ALA A 26 -53.48 -49.18 42.45
N LYS A 27 -54.78 -48.88 42.58
CA LYS A 27 -55.73 -49.49 43.53
C LYS A 27 -57.12 -48.86 43.34
N ALA A 28 -58.14 -49.68 43.54
CA ALA A 28 -59.55 -49.30 43.50
C ALA A 28 -59.82 -47.96 44.22
N GLN A 29 -60.49 -47.05 43.52
CA GLN A 29 -61.16 -45.87 44.10
C GLN A 29 -60.35 -45.07 45.14
N SER A 30 -59.05 -44.81 44.89
CA SER A 30 -58.24 -44.01 45.82
C SER A 30 -58.47 -42.51 45.61
N TYR A 31 -59.29 -41.91 46.46
CA TYR A 31 -59.37 -40.46 46.63
C TYR A 31 -58.00 -39.93 47.07
N SER A 32 -57.53 -38.85 46.46
CA SER A 32 -56.17 -38.34 46.71
C SER A 32 -56.14 -36.83 46.67
N GLY A 33 -55.12 -36.22 47.25
CA GLY A 33 -54.92 -34.79 47.15
C GLY A 33 -53.44 -34.42 47.10
N LYS A 34 -53.13 -33.27 46.48
CA LYS A 34 -51.77 -32.77 46.31
C LYS A 34 -51.75 -31.26 46.45
N ALA A 35 -50.81 -30.75 47.25
CA ALA A 35 -50.62 -29.32 47.42
C ALA A 35 -49.97 -28.69 46.17
N TYR A 36 -50.22 -27.40 45.99
CA TYR A 36 -49.56 -26.54 45.01
C TYR A 36 -49.31 -25.16 45.61
N ALA A 37 -48.73 -24.23 44.85
CA ALA A 37 -48.19 -22.98 45.41
C ALA A 37 -49.20 -22.14 46.21
N THR A 38 -50.49 -22.17 45.85
CA THR A 38 -51.53 -21.33 46.46
C THR A 38 -52.65 -22.13 47.13
N GLY A 39 -52.60 -23.46 47.12
CA GLY A 39 -53.71 -24.26 47.63
C GLY A 39 -53.49 -25.77 47.61
N ASN A 40 -54.59 -26.51 47.73
CA ASN A 40 -54.61 -27.97 47.63
C ASN A 40 -55.57 -28.43 46.52
N PHE A 41 -55.12 -29.36 45.69
CA PHE A 41 -55.97 -30.05 44.72
C PHE A 41 -56.49 -31.37 45.30
N ILE A 42 -57.79 -31.62 45.16
CA ILE A 42 -58.47 -32.81 45.68
C ILE A 42 -59.14 -33.58 44.53
N PHE A 43 -58.71 -34.82 44.33
CA PHE A 43 -59.31 -35.75 43.38
C PHE A 43 -60.45 -36.53 44.03
N CYS A 44 -61.66 -36.35 43.49
CA CYS A 44 -62.92 -36.85 44.05
C CYS A 44 -63.40 -38.17 43.45
N GLY A 45 -62.82 -38.64 42.35
CA GLY A 45 -63.14 -39.95 41.77
C GLY A 45 -63.12 -40.00 40.24
N LYS A 46 -63.35 -41.18 39.67
CA LYS A 46 -63.36 -41.37 38.20
C LYS A 46 -64.75 -41.26 37.56
N GLU A 47 -65.81 -41.43 38.35
CA GLU A 47 -67.20 -41.36 37.86
C GLU A 47 -67.58 -39.89 37.65
N LEU A 48 -68.06 -39.53 36.46
CA LEU A 48 -68.49 -38.15 36.20
C LEU A 48 -69.81 -37.87 36.95
N PRO A 49 -69.92 -36.79 37.74
CA PRO A 49 -71.12 -36.48 38.52
C PRO A 49 -72.25 -35.92 37.65
N LYS A 50 -72.83 -36.79 36.81
CA LYS A 50 -73.95 -36.47 35.91
C LYS A 50 -75.32 -36.67 36.56
N ASN A 51 -75.42 -37.69 37.41
CA ASN A 51 -76.66 -38.06 38.11
C ASN A 51 -76.58 -37.90 39.63
N PHE A 52 -75.47 -37.35 40.12
CA PHE A 52 -75.16 -37.08 41.53
C PHE A 52 -74.19 -35.90 41.57
N SER A 53 -73.86 -35.39 42.75
CA SER A 53 -72.74 -34.44 42.94
C SER A 53 -71.75 -34.93 43.99
N TYR A 54 -70.48 -34.52 43.87
CA TYR A 54 -69.49 -34.71 44.92
C TYR A 54 -69.54 -33.53 45.88
N LEU A 55 -69.77 -33.78 47.17
CA LEU A 55 -69.60 -32.79 48.22
C LEU A 55 -68.21 -32.93 48.81
N VAL A 56 -67.43 -31.86 48.79
CA VAL A 56 -66.11 -31.76 49.42
C VAL A 56 -66.26 -30.95 50.70
N GLU A 57 -65.90 -31.57 51.81
CA GLU A 57 -65.78 -30.92 53.11
C GLU A 57 -64.32 -30.85 53.53
N LYS A 58 -63.98 -29.80 54.27
CA LYS A 58 -62.64 -29.52 54.74
C LYS A 58 -62.64 -29.37 56.26
N LYS A 59 -61.58 -29.87 56.88
CA LYS A 59 -61.30 -29.75 58.31
C LYS A 59 -59.82 -29.37 58.50
N SER A 60 -59.55 -28.31 59.26
CA SER A 60 -58.20 -28.02 59.77
C SER A 60 -57.90 -28.91 60.98
N GLU A 61 -56.63 -29.05 61.40
CA GLU A 61 -56.22 -30.00 62.47
C GLU A 61 -57.07 -29.99 63.76
N LYS A 62 -57.78 -28.90 64.09
CA LYS A 62 -58.65 -28.77 65.27
C LYS A 62 -60.07 -28.24 64.98
N GLY A 63 -60.50 -28.12 63.72
CA GLY A 63 -61.81 -27.53 63.36
C GLY A 63 -62.93 -28.55 63.16
N ASP A 64 -64.16 -28.11 62.94
CA ASP A 64 -65.26 -28.97 62.46
C ASP A 64 -65.19 -29.17 60.94
N TRP A 65 -65.93 -30.16 60.43
CA TRP A 65 -66.09 -30.36 58.99
C TRP A 65 -66.96 -29.26 58.39
N ILE A 66 -66.42 -28.52 57.41
CA ILE A 66 -67.13 -27.44 56.71
C ILE A 66 -67.24 -27.82 55.22
N SER A 67 -68.45 -27.72 54.65
CA SER A 67 -68.66 -27.88 53.20
C SER A 67 -67.97 -26.75 52.45
N VAL A 68 -67.05 -27.08 51.55
CA VAL A 68 -66.26 -26.09 50.78
C VAL A 68 -66.52 -26.14 49.28
N ALA A 69 -67.03 -27.26 48.75
CA ALA A 69 -67.42 -27.35 47.35
C ALA A 69 -68.48 -28.42 47.09
N GLU A 70 -69.32 -28.18 46.08
CA GLU A 70 -70.18 -29.19 45.47
C GLU A 70 -69.85 -29.28 43.98
N LEU A 71 -69.40 -30.45 43.51
CA LEU A 71 -68.93 -30.67 42.15
C LEU A 71 -69.98 -31.41 41.32
N LYS A 72 -70.28 -30.86 40.15
CA LYS A 72 -71.18 -31.43 39.13
C LYS A 72 -70.44 -31.58 37.81
N ALA A 73 -70.85 -32.51 36.96
CA ALA A 73 -70.31 -32.60 35.61
C ALA A 73 -70.83 -31.41 34.78
N PRO A 74 -70.02 -30.82 33.89
CA PRO A 74 -70.49 -29.74 33.02
C PRO A 74 -71.62 -30.24 32.11
N VAL A 75 -72.65 -29.41 31.90
CA VAL A 75 -73.83 -29.80 31.09
C VAL A 75 -73.75 -29.34 29.64
N ASN A 76 -72.81 -28.46 29.31
CA ASN A 76 -72.57 -27.98 27.95
C ASN A 76 -71.11 -27.50 27.77
N LEU A 77 -70.75 -27.20 26.52
CA LEU A 77 -69.43 -26.68 26.15
C LEU A 77 -69.09 -25.34 26.83
N SER A 78 -70.07 -24.44 26.97
CA SER A 78 -69.86 -23.13 27.60
C SER A 78 -69.44 -23.26 29.06
N GLU A 79 -69.99 -24.22 29.80
CA GLU A 79 -69.59 -24.52 31.16
C GLU A 79 -68.17 -25.11 31.24
N CYS A 80 -67.78 -25.94 30.26
CA CYS A 80 -66.38 -26.41 30.17
C CYS A 80 -65.41 -25.24 29.98
N ARG A 81 -65.75 -24.29 29.10
CA ARG A 81 -64.95 -23.07 28.87
C ARG A 81 -64.87 -22.20 30.12
N ALA A 82 -65.99 -21.98 30.80
CA ALA A 82 -66.04 -21.20 32.03
C ALA A 82 -65.21 -21.84 33.16
N ARG A 83 -65.22 -23.17 33.28
CA ARG A 83 -64.39 -23.86 34.28
C ARG A 83 -62.90 -23.75 33.98
N LEU A 84 -62.50 -23.85 32.71
CA LEU A 84 -61.10 -23.65 32.32
C LEU A 84 -60.61 -22.23 32.65
N SER A 85 -61.44 -21.20 32.49
CA SER A 85 -61.08 -19.82 32.85
C SER A 85 -61.03 -19.55 34.36
N LEU A 86 -61.64 -20.42 35.17
CA LEU A 86 -61.64 -20.37 36.63
C LEU A 86 -60.50 -21.17 37.29
N LEU A 87 -59.59 -21.75 36.50
CA LEU A 87 -58.41 -22.41 37.06
C LEU A 87 -57.56 -21.42 37.86
N PRO A 88 -56.94 -21.84 38.99
CA PRO A 88 -56.02 -20.99 39.74
C PRO A 88 -54.93 -20.42 38.83
N LYS A 89 -54.59 -19.13 38.98
CA LYS A 89 -53.64 -18.43 38.09
C LYS A 89 -52.31 -19.15 37.97
N VAL A 90 -51.79 -19.72 39.06
CA VAL A 90 -50.52 -20.48 39.07
C VAL A 90 -50.61 -21.72 38.18
N VAL A 91 -51.73 -22.44 38.25
CA VAL A 91 -51.99 -23.65 37.46
C VAL A 91 -52.26 -23.30 35.98
N ALA A 92 -52.99 -22.21 35.72
CA ALA A 92 -53.24 -21.71 34.37
C ALA A 92 -51.97 -21.16 33.71
N SER A 93 -51.00 -20.65 34.48
CA SER A 93 -49.77 -20.05 33.93
C SER A 93 -48.80 -21.05 33.31
N VAL A 94 -48.92 -22.34 33.66
CA VAL A 94 -48.02 -23.39 33.16
C VAL A 94 -48.56 -24.10 31.91
N SER A 95 -49.79 -23.82 31.49
CA SER A 95 -50.27 -24.14 30.14
C SER A 95 -51.42 -23.23 29.75
N ALA A 96 -51.28 -22.53 28.62
CA ALA A 96 -52.37 -21.79 28.02
C ALA A 96 -53.38 -22.78 27.42
N PHE A 97 -54.64 -22.70 27.83
CA PHE A 97 -55.74 -23.45 27.22
C PHE A 97 -56.47 -22.55 26.23
N ASP A 98 -56.66 -23.05 25.02
CA ASP A 98 -57.43 -22.42 23.96
C ASP A 98 -58.87 -22.96 23.92
N SER A 99 -59.68 -22.42 23.01
CA SER A 99 -61.04 -22.88 22.76
C SER A 99 -61.09 -24.35 22.30
N GLU A 100 -60.08 -24.81 21.56
CA GLU A 100 -60.00 -26.17 21.03
C GLU A 100 -59.91 -27.22 22.15
N THR A 101 -59.21 -26.88 23.24
CA THR A 101 -59.12 -27.76 24.41
C THR A 101 -60.48 -28.00 25.06
N ALA A 102 -61.31 -26.95 25.19
CA ALA A 102 -62.65 -27.08 25.75
C ALA A 102 -63.56 -27.96 24.87
N ASP A 103 -63.44 -27.79 23.55
CA ASP A 103 -64.18 -28.58 22.55
C ASP A 103 -63.80 -30.06 22.65
N PHE A 104 -62.49 -30.38 22.77
CA PHE A 104 -62.00 -31.73 22.99
C PHE A 104 -62.59 -32.38 24.25
N ILE A 105 -62.53 -31.68 25.40
CA ILE A 105 -63.06 -32.19 26.67
C ILE A 105 -64.54 -32.51 26.52
N TRP A 106 -65.33 -31.55 26.01
CA TRP A 106 -66.77 -31.70 25.86
C TRP A 106 -67.13 -32.87 24.95
N GLU A 107 -66.49 -33.00 23.80
CA GLU A 107 -66.73 -34.08 22.85
C GLU A 107 -66.49 -35.47 23.47
N LYS A 108 -65.50 -35.60 24.37
CA LYS A 108 -65.20 -36.86 25.06
C LYS A 108 -66.18 -37.17 26.18
N ILE A 109 -66.70 -36.16 26.88
CA ILE A 109 -67.53 -36.37 28.07
C ILE A 109 -69.04 -36.23 27.82
N LYS A 110 -69.51 -35.76 26.65
CA LYS A 110 -70.95 -35.51 26.42
C LYS A 110 -71.84 -36.76 26.53
N LYS A 111 -71.33 -37.95 26.19
CA LYS A 111 -72.09 -39.22 26.25
C LYS A 111 -72.42 -39.63 27.68
N SER A 112 -73.64 -40.09 27.96
CA SER A 112 -74.08 -40.47 29.31
C SER A 112 -73.20 -41.54 29.99
N SER A 113 -72.57 -42.44 29.22
CA SER A 113 -71.66 -43.48 29.70
C SER A 113 -70.20 -43.04 29.90
N ALA A 114 -69.86 -41.78 29.61
CA ALA A 114 -68.49 -41.28 29.73
C ALA A 114 -68.02 -41.28 31.20
N SER A 115 -66.75 -41.66 31.39
CA SER A 115 -66.02 -41.57 32.66
C SER A 115 -64.79 -40.69 32.49
N LEU A 116 -64.05 -40.43 33.58
CA LEU A 116 -62.77 -39.73 33.48
C LEU A 116 -61.79 -40.40 32.51
N ASP A 117 -61.83 -41.74 32.41
CA ASP A 117 -60.96 -42.50 31.52
C ASP A 117 -61.27 -42.25 30.02
N SER A 118 -62.43 -41.67 29.69
CA SER A 118 -62.76 -41.22 28.32
C SER A 118 -61.86 -40.08 27.82
N LEU A 119 -61.09 -39.45 28.71
CA LEU A 119 -60.05 -38.47 28.36
C LEU A 119 -58.69 -39.11 28.02
N TYR A 120 -58.58 -40.45 28.05
CA TYR A 120 -57.34 -41.18 27.73
C TYR A 120 -56.14 -40.68 28.55
N ALA A 121 -55.04 -40.28 27.89
CA ALA A 121 -53.83 -39.76 28.52
C ALA A 121 -54.05 -38.49 29.36
N HIS A 122 -55.18 -37.80 29.16
CA HIS A 122 -55.52 -36.57 29.88
C HIS A 122 -56.30 -36.82 31.19
N SER A 123 -56.70 -38.07 31.45
CA SER A 123 -57.44 -38.44 32.66
C SER A 123 -56.68 -38.17 33.97
N GLY A 124 -55.35 -38.17 33.94
CA GLY A 124 -54.48 -37.93 35.09
C GLY A 124 -54.22 -36.46 35.41
N ASP A 125 -54.66 -35.53 34.56
CA ASP A 125 -54.36 -34.11 34.70
C ASP A 125 -55.35 -33.43 35.67
N PRO A 126 -54.88 -32.79 36.75
CA PRO A 126 -55.72 -32.09 37.71
C PRO A 126 -56.65 -31.02 37.08
N ARG A 127 -56.21 -30.42 35.98
CA ARG A 127 -56.93 -29.34 35.29
C ARG A 127 -58.14 -29.89 34.56
N PHE A 128 -57.95 -31.00 33.83
CA PHE A 128 -59.06 -31.69 33.18
C PHE A 128 -60.00 -32.33 34.20
N GLN A 129 -59.46 -32.92 35.27
CA GLN A 129 -60.26 -33.45 36.38
C GLN A 129 -61.16 -32.36 37.00
N TYR A 130 -60.63 -31.15 37.20
CA TYR A 130 -61.42 -30.00 37.65
C TYR A 130 -62.50 -29.61 36.64
N THR A 131 -62.15 -29.48 35.36
CA THR A 131 -63.11 -29.09 34.31
C THR A 131 -64.30 -30.06 34.23
N VAL A 132 -64.04 -31.37 34.31
CA VAL A 132 -65.11 -32.39 34.22
C VAL A 132 -65.86 -32.62 35.55
N GLY A 133 -65.48 -31.92 36.62
CA GLY A 133 -66.19 -31.93 37.91
C GLY A 133 -65.79 -33.07 38.83
N VAL A 134 -64.63 -33.68 38.64
CA VAL A 134 -64.12 -34.76 39.51
C VAL A 134 -62.88 -34.34 40.32
N GLY A 135 -62.43 -33.11 40.17
CA GLY A 135 -61.35 -32.51 40.94
C GLY A 135 -61.78 -31.14 41.46
N TRP A 136 -61.17 -30.71 42.56
CA TRP A 136 -61.41 -29.39 43.15
C TRP A 136 -60.11 -28.72 43.60
N PHE A 137 -60.01 -27.41 43.41
CA PHE A 137 -58.90 -26.58 43.86
C PHE A 137 -59.33 -25.76 45.08
N ASP A 138 -58.80 -26.10 46.26
CA ASP A 138 -58.86 -25.30 47.49
C ASP A 138 -57.84 -24.16 47.39
N ASP A 139 -58.10 -23.19 46.51
CA ASP A 139 -57.19 -22.09 46.22
C ASP A 139 -57.23 -21.00 47.29
N GLY A 140 -56.11 -20.30 47.47
CA GLY A 140 -55.99 -19.18 48.42
C GLY A 140 -55.64 -19.59 49.85
N LEU A 141 -55.06 -20.77 50.07
CA LEU A 141 -54.51 -21.15 51.37
C LEU A 141 -53.34 -20.26 51.74
N LYS A 142 -53.40 -19.68 52.95
CA LYS A 142 -52.34 -18.80 53.48
C LYS A 142 -51.57 -19.41 54.64
N THR A 143 -52.15 -20.40 55.32
CA THR A 143 -51.60 -20.96 56.55
C THR A 143 -51.00 -22.34 56.26
N PRO A 144 -49.69 -22.56 56.51
CA PRO A 144 -49.11 -23.88 56.44
C PRO A 144 -49.75 -24.85 57.44
N GLY A 145 -49.90 -26.11 57.06
CA GLY A 145 -50.46 -27.15 57.93
C GLY A 145 -51.03 -28.34 57.19
N THR A 146 -51.55 -29.31 57.96
CA THR A 146 -52.23 -30.49 57.43
C THR A 146 -53.73 -30.23 57.31
N TYR A 147 -54.27 -30.31 56.11
CA TYR A 147 -55.70 -30.20 55.83
C TYR A 147 -56.29 -31.58 55.56
N GLN A 148 -57.44 -31.87 56.16
CA GLN A 148 -58.21 -33.08 55.92
C GLN A 148 -59.42 -32.76 55.05
N TYR A 149 -59.68 -33.60 54.07
CA TYR A 149 -60.79 -33.46 53.14
C TYR A 149 -61.62 -34.72 53.15
N ARG A 150 -62.94 -34.56 53.21
CA ARG A 150 -63.92 -35.64 53.12
C ARG A 150 -64.74 -35.45 51.86
N ILE A 151 -64.82 -36.50 51.06
CA ILE A 151 -65.59 -36.56 49.83
C ILE A 151 -66.83 -37.39 50.11
N SER A 152 -68.01 -36.82 49.83
CA SER A 152 -69.30 -37.50 49.92
C SER A 152 -70.01 -37.50 48.56
N ARG A 153 -70.79 -38.54 48.27
CA ARG A 153 -71.75 -38.60 47.16
C ARG A 153 -73.09 -38.04 47.63
N LEU A 154 -73.63 -37.06 46.91
CA LEU A 154 -74.98 -36.53 47.10
C LEU A 154 -75.91 -37.04 45.98
N SER A 155 -76.95 -37.80 46.34
CA SER A 155 -77.97 -38.23 45.39
C SER A 155 -78.91 -37.07 45.02
N LYS A 156 -79.65 -37.21 43.90
CA LYS A 156 -80.71 -36.25 43.53
C LYS A 156 -81.82 -36.13 44.58
N SER A 157 -82.00 -37.15 45.43
CA SER A 157 -82.96 -37.17 46.54
C SER A 157 -82.43 -36.56 47.85
N GLY A 158 -81.22 -36.01 47.85
CA GLY A 158 -80.60 -35.38 49.03
C GLY A 158 -79.88 -36.35 49.97
N GLY A 159 -79.81 -37.64 49.62
CA GLY A 159 -79.08 -38.65 50.38
C GLY A 159 -77.57 -38.44 50.29
N ARG A 160 -76.90 -38.37 51.44
CA ARG A 160 -75.46 -38.15 51.56
C ARG A 160 -74.74 -39.42 52.00
N THR A 161 -73.75 -39.85 51.22
CA THR A 161 -72.91 -41.01 51.55
C THR A 161 -71.44 -40.61 51.51
N PRO A 162 -70.70 -40.61 52.64
CA PRO A 162 -69.24 -40.44 52.63
C PRO A 162 -68.59 -41.56 51.83
N ILE A 163 -67.70 -41.22 50.90
CA ILE A 163 -67.05 -42.19 50.00
C ILE A 163 -65.54 -42.22 50.15
N GLY A 164 -64.91 -41.17 50.71
CA GLY A 164 -63.49 -41.18 50.98
C GLY A 164 -62.99 -39.97 51.76
N GLU A 165 -61.80 -40.09 52.35
CA GLU A 165 -61.09 -39.01 53.03
C GLU A 165 -59.63 -38.97 52.58
N THR A 166 -59.03 -37.77 52.53
CA THR A 166 -57.61 -37.58 52.19
C THR A 166 -56.99 -36.48 53.05
N LYS A 167 -55.66 -36.55 53.24
CA LYS A 167 -54.88 -35.53 53.97
C LYS A 167 -53.86 -34.90 53.04
N VAL A 168 -53.76 -33.57 53.06
CA VAL A 168 -52.81 -32.82 52.23
C VAL A 168 -52.05 -31.84 53.10
N VAL A 169 -50.72 -31.84 52.98
CA VAL A 169 -49.83 -30.89 53.68
C VAL A 169 -49.56 -29.71 52.76
N PHE A 170 -49.87 -28.51 53.21
CA PHE A 170 -49.59 -27.25 52.52
C PHE A 170 -48.50 -26.46 53.28
N PRO A 171 -47.53 -25.82 52.60
CA PRO A 171 -47.33 -25.76 51.15
C PRO A 171 -46.81 -27.08 50.55
N ALA A 172 -46.85 -27.18 49.23
CA ALA A 172 -46.34 -28.33 48.50
C ALA A 172 -44.87 -28.59 48.82
N LYS A 173 -44.50 -29.88 48.94
CA LYS A 173 -43.09 -30.27 48.88
C LYS A 173 -42.52 -29.88 47.51
N PRO A 174 -41.24 -29.45 47.44
CA PRO A 174 -40.58 -29.18 46.16
C PRO A 174 -40.75 -30.35 45.20
N PHE A 175 -41.00 -30.05 43.92
CA PHE A 175 -41.03 -31.07 42.90
C PHE A 175 -39.59 -31.52 42.65
N GLU A 176 -39.28 -32.80 42.86
CA GLU A 176 -37.88 -33.27 42.82
C GLU A 176 -37.37 -33.56 41.40
N ALA A 177 -38.20 -33.38 40.37
CA ALA A 177 -37.80 -33.61 38.98
C ALA A 177 -36.72 -32.61 38.54
N GLU A 178 -35.80 -33.11 37.72
CA GLU A 178 -34.68 -32.36 37.16
C GLU A 178 -34.62 -32.59 35.65
N ALA A 179 -34.28 -31.54 34.92
CA ALA A 179 -34.01 -31.59 33.50
C ALA A 179 -32.50 -31.61 33.27
N ILE A 180 -31.96 -32.64 32.63
CA ILE A 180 -30.54 -32.84 32.40
C ILE A 180 -30.23 -32.47 30.94
N PRO A 181 -29.42 -31.43 30.66
CA PRO A 181 -29.06 -31.09 29.30
C PRO A 181 -28.33 -32.24 28.59
N LEU A 182 -28.79 -32.61 27.40
CA LEU A 182 -28.17 -33.66 26.59
C LEU A 182 -27.31 -33.10 25.46
N ARG A 183 -27.85 -32.14 24.72
CA ARG A 183 -27.20 -31.50 23.58
C ARG A 183 -27.97 -30.25 23.17
N TYR A 184 -27.32 -29.45 22.32
CA TYR A 184 -27.98 -28.42 21.56
C TYR A 184 -27.65 -28.57 20.08
N LYS A 185 -28.51 -28.02 19.22
CA LYS A 185 -28.32 -27.91 17.78
C LYS A 185 -28.59 -26.48 17.36
N ILE A 186 -27.63 -25.92 16.64
CA ILE A 186 -27.73 -24.61 16.01
C ILE A 186 -28.33 -24.83 14.61
N ASN A 187 -29.47 -24.19 14.32
CA ASN A 187 -30.01 -24.14 12.97
C ASN A 187 -30.08 -22.68 12.50
N LEU A 188 -30.45 -22.50 11.23
CA LEU A 188 -30.66 -21.18 10.65
C LEU A 188 -31.81 -20.47 11.39
N GLY A 189 -31.46 -19.51 12.25
CA GLY A 189 -32.42 -18.67 12.97
C GLY A 189 -33.02 -19.27 14.24
N ASN A 190 -32.62 -20.48 14.67
CA ASN A 190 -33.06 -21.02 15.96
C ASN A 190 -32.03 -21.91 16.66
N ILE A 191 -32.22 -22.08 17.98
CA ILE A 191 -31.43 -22.96 18.83
C ILE A 191 -32.35 -24.01 19.44
N GLU A 192 -32.08 -25.27 19.10
CA GLU A 192 -32.77 -26.42 19.66
C GLU A 192 -31.96 -26.98 20.83
N ILE A 193 -32.60 -27.18 21.99
CA ILE A 193 -31.95 -27.73 23.20
C ILE A 193 -32.72 -28.94 23.68
N SER A 194 -32.01 -30.06 23.85
CA SER A 194 -32.56 -31.33 24.27
C SER A 194 -32.24 -31.62 25.73
N TYR A 195 -33.24 -32.03 26.51
CA TYR A 195 -33.12 -32.39 27.93
C TYR A 195 -33.67 -33.80 28.20
N ASP A 196 -32.94 -34.59 29.00
CA ASP A 196 -33.46 -35.79 29.66
C ASP A 196 -34.19 -35.39 30.95
N MET A 197 -35.13 -36.20 31.42
CA MET A 197 -35.96 -35.92 32.59
C MET A 197 -35.84 -37.03 33.63
N THR A 198 -35.48 -36.67 34.86
CA THR A 198 -35.38 -37.66 35.96
C THR A 198 -36.74 -38.24 36.38
N ASP A 199 -37.81 -37.45 36.25
CA ASP A 199 -39.20 -37.88 36.48
C ASP A 199 -40.12 -37.45 35.33
N ILE A 200 -39.96 -38.11 34.18
CA ILE A 200 -40.80 -37.86 32.99
C ILE A 200 -42.28 -38.17 33.25
N LYS A 201 -42.59 -39.07 34.21
CA LYS A 201 -43.97 -39.51 34.48
C LYS A 201 -44.80 -38.46 35.19
N ASN A 202 -44.20 -37.51 35.90
CA ASN A 202 -44.95 -36.45 36.58
C ASN A 202 -44.67 -35.05 36.01
N THR A 203 -43.77 -34.94 35.03
CA THR A 203 -43.44 -33.69 34.37
C THR A 203 -44.43 -33.40 33.22
N VAL A 204 -45.03 -32.22 33.23
CA VAL A 204 -45.95 -31.76 32.17
C VAL A 204 -45.26 -30.81 31.19
N GLY A 205 -44.18 -30.16 31.59
CA GLY A 205 -43.42 -29.32 30.68
C GLY A 205 -42.18 -28.74 31.33
N LEU A 206 -41.51 -27.86 30.58
CA LEU A 206 -40.34 -27.15 31.02
C LEU A 206 -40.48 -25.67 30.69
N LYS A 207 -40.07 -24.81 31.62
CA LYS A 207 -39.83 -23.40 31.35
C LYS A 207 -38.38 -23.22 30.94
N LEU A 208 -38.14 -22.51 29.84
CA LEU A 208 -36.80 -22.16 29.40
C LEU A 208 -36.49 -20.70 29.75
N TYR A 209 -35.33 -20.51 30.35
CA TYR A 209 -34.79 -19.20 30.68
C TYR A 209 -33.52 -18.96 29.88
N ARG A 210 -33.38 -17.75 29.35
CA ARG A 210 -32.24 -17.31 28.54
C ARG A 210 -31.57 -16.09 29.15
N SER A 211 -30.24 -16.03 29.06
CA SER A 211 -29.45 -14.83 29.27
C SER A 211 -28.41 -14.66 28.16
N ILE A 212 -27.86 -13.45 28.04
CA ILE A 212 -26.64 -13.22 27.24
C ILE A 212 -25.47 -13.74 28.08
N TYR A 213 -24.52 -14.42 27.44
CA TYR A 213 -23.35 -15.01 28.11
C TYR A 213 -22.68 -14.01 29.07
N GLN A 214 -22.28 -14.51 30.25
CA GLN A 214 -21.74 -13.76 31.40
C GLN A 214 -22.69 -12.77 32.10
N LYS A 215 -23.93 -12.58 31.62
CA LYS A 215 -24.95 -11.89 32.42
C LYS A 215 -25.59 -12.86 33.40
N THR A 216 -25.86 -12.40 34.61
CA THR A 216 -26.47 -13.21 35.68
C THR A 216 -28.00 -13.20 35.63
N ALA A 217 -28.61 -12.28 34.89
CA ALA A 217 -30.05 -12.13 34.80
C ALA A 217 -30.65 -13.03 33.70
N PHE A 218 -31.33 -14.10 34.11
CA PHE A 218 -32.08 -14.99 33.22
C PHE A 218 -33.52 -14.52 33.04
N LYS A 219 -34.01 -14.45 31.80
CA LYS A 219 -35.40 -14.12 31.46
C LYS A 219 -36.12 -15.36 30.90
N GLU A 220 -37.34 -15.61 31.33
CA GLU A 220 -38.20 -16.64 30.74
C GLU A 220 -38.48 -16.30 29.27
N ILE A 221 -38.33 -17.30 28.40
CA ILE A 221 -38.63 -17.18 26.97
C ILE A 221 -39.73 -18.16 26.58
N GLY A 222 -40.63 -17.71 25.71
CA GLY A 222 -41.66 -18.57 25.14
C GLY A 222 -41.04 -19.52 24.13
N VAL A 223 -41.14 -20.81 24.38
CA VAL A 223 -40.58 -21.84 23.49
C VAL A 223 -41.59 -22.93 23.19
N LYS A 224 -41.47 -23.51 22.00
CA LYS A 224 -42.19 -24.73 21.66
C LYS A 224 -41.44 -25.91 22.26
N THR A 225 -42.14 -26.71 23.07
CA THR A 225 -41.61 -27.94 23.65
C THR A 225 -42.18 -29.14 22.92
N LEU A 226 -41.31 -30.02 22.46
CA LEU A 226 -41.65 -31.30 21.84
C LEU A 226 -41.06 -32.43 22.68
N PHE A 227 -41.84 -33.47 22.99
CA PHE A 227 -41.31 -34.69 23.58
C PHE A 227 -41.12 -35.74 22.48
N THR A 228 -39.93 -36.32 22.40
CA THR A 228 -39.57 -37.34 21.39
C THR A 228 -38.86 -38.52 22.03
N ASN A 229 -39.02 -39.71 21.46
CA ASN A 229 -38.27 -40.88 21.87
C ASN A 229 -36.94 -40.95 21.10
N GLU A 230 -35.83 -40.92 21.81
CA GLU A 230 -34.49 -41.05 21.25
C GLU A 230 -33.74 -42.18 21.95
N LYS A 231 -33.35 -43.19 21.17
CA LYS A 231 -32.62 -44.36 21.67
C LYS A 231 -33.31 -45.05 22.87
N GLY A 232 -34.64 -45.07 22.90
CA GLY A 232 -35.42 -45.70 23.96
C GLY A 232 -35.65 -44.83 25.20
N LYS A 233 -35.18 -43.58 25.20
CA LYS A 233 -35.43 -42.58 26.26
C LYS A 233 -36.29 -41.45 25.74
N MET A 234 -37.19 -40.94 26.57
CA MET A 234 -37.99 -39.76 26.26
C MET A 234 -37.16 -38.50 26.51
N VAL A 235 -37.09 -37.62 25.51
CA VAL A 235 -36.29 -36.39 25.52
C VAL A 235 -37.22 -35.21 25.24
N ALA A 236 -37.10 -34.16 26.05
CA ALA A 236 -37.76 -32.89 25.79
C ALA A 236 -36.87 -32.01 24.90
N VAL A 237 -37.43 -31.50 23.82
CA VAL A 237 -36.76 -30.66 22.83
C VAL A 237 -37.43 -29.29 22.84
N LEU A 238 -36.68 -28.27 23.26
CA LEU A 238 -37.15 -26.89 23.34
C LEU A 238 -36.47 -26.08 22.24
N ASN A 239 -37.25 -25.27 21.53
CA ASN A 239 -36.75 -24.46 20.43
C ASN A 239 -36.86 -22.97 20.74
N ASP A 240 -35.72 -22.27 20.74
CA ASP A 240 -35.64 -20.82 20.83
C ASP A 240 -35.49 -20.21 19.43
N ASP A 241 -36.60 -19.68 18.92
CA ASP A 241 -36.70 -19.04 17.60
C ASP A 241 -36.39 -17.52 17.63
N ASP A 242 -36.10 -16.93 18.81
CA ASP A 242 -35.82 -15.50 18.98
C ASP A 242 -34.32 -15.24 19.21
N VAL A 243 -33.46 -15.86 18.41
CA VAL A 243 -32.00 -15.79 18.55
C VAL A 243 -31.38 -14.88 17.50
N LYS A 244 -30.28 -14.21 17.87
CA LYS A 244 -29.49 -13.35 16.96
C LYS A 244 -28.10 -13.94 16.77
N THR A 245 -27.74 -14.18 15.52
CA THR A 245 -26.40 -14.65 15.15
C THR A 245 -25.33 -13.67 15.61
N GLY A 246 -24.19 -14.20 16.04
CA GLY A 246 -23.08 -13.45 16.62
C GLY A 246 -23.11 -13.35 18.15
N LEU A 247 -24.20 -13.76 18.81
CA LEU A 247 -24.30 -13.77 20.27
C LEU A 247 -24.02 -15.15 20.86
N THR A 248 -23.53 -15.15 22.11
CA THR A 248 -23.46 -16.34 22.94
C THR A 248 -24.58 -16.26 23.97
N TYR A 249 -25.36 -17.33 24.07
CA TYR A 249 -26.51 -17.43 24.96
C TYR A 249 -26.28 -18.47 26.05
N SER A 250 -26.79 -18.18 27.24
CA SER A 250 -26.84 -19.12 28.37
C SER A 250 -28.29 -19.52 28.60
N TYR A 251 -28.56 -20.82 28.62
CA TYR A 251 -29.90 -21.40 28.78
C TYR A 251 -30.00 -22.24 30.04
N VAL A 252 -31.15 -22.15 30.70
CA VAL A 252 -31.51 -23.04 31.80
C VAL A 252 -32.98 -23.41 31.72
N ALA A 253 -33.27 -24.71 31.81
CA ALA A 253 -34.63 -25.22 31.89
C ALA A 253 -35.04 -25.53 33.34
N VAL A 254 -36.32 -25.39 33.64
CA VAL A 254 -36.94 -25.78 34.92
C VAL A 254 -38.20 -26.60 34.61
N PRO A 255 -38.26 -27.89 34.97
CA PRO A 255 -39.45 -28.71 34.75
C PRO A 255 -40.58 -28.34 35.72
N TYR A 256 -41.82 -28.64 35.37
CA TYR A 256 -42.98 -28.46 36.25
C TYR A 256 -44.00 -29.58 36.13
N ASP A 257 -44.75 -29.82 37.21
CA ASP A 257 -45.86 -30.79 37.24
C ASP A 257 -47.20 -30.18 36.80
N GLY A 258 -48.26 -31.01 36.72
CA GLY A 258 -49.60 -30.58 36.31
C GLY A 258 -50.31 -29.56 37.23
N LEU A 259 -49.74 -29.28 38.41
CA LEU A 259 -50.22 -28.26 39.34
C LEU A 259 -49.35 -26.99 39.31
N GLY A 260 -48.31 -26.96 38.47
CA GLY A 260 -47.38 -25.85 38.35
C GLY A 260 -46.31 -25.80 39.44
N ASN A 261 -46.09 -26.90 40.17
CA ASN A 261 -44.95 -26.99 41.09
C ASN A 261 -43.65 -27.09 40.27
N MET A 262 -42.72 -26.18 40.53
CA MET A 262 -41.44 -26.11 39.82
C MET A 262 -40.45 -27.11 40.38
N GLY A 263 -39.73 -27.76 39.48
CA GLY A 263 -38.66 -28.70 39.79
C GLY A 263 -37.30 -28.05 39.99
N LYS A 264 -36.25 -28.87 40.00
CA LYS A 264 -34.87 -28.40 40.11
C LYS A 264 -34.44 -27.69 38.84
N ARG A 265 -33.72 -26.59 39.03
CA ARG A 265 -33.10 -25.82 37.96
C ARG A 265 -32.00 -26.66 37.31
N ALA A 266 -32.07 -26.85 35.99
CA ALA A 266 -31.07 -27.57 35.21
C ALA A 266 -29.70 -26.88 35.25
N GLU A 267 -28.65 -27.64 34.93
CA GLU A 267 -27.34 -27.06 34.62
C GLU A 267 -27.41 -26.05 33.45
N THR A 268 -26.53 -25.06 33.49
CA THR A 268 -26.51 -24.00 32.48
C THR A 268 -25.82 -24.46 31.20
N VAL A 269 -26.54 -24.36 30.08
CA VAL A 269 -26.02 -24.65 28.74
C VAL A 269 -25.58 -23.36 28.07
N ASN A 270 -24.30 -23.26 27.71
CA ASN A 270 -23.79 -22.12 26.93
C ASN A 270 -23.73 -22.49 25.45
N VAL A 271 -24.37 -21.68 24.60
CA VAL A 271 -24.47 -21.89 23.16
C VAL A 271 -23.85 -20.70 22.42
N TYR A 272 -22.78 -20.97 21.67
CA TYR A 272 -22.08 -19.99 20.83
C TYR A 272 -22.75 -19.93 19.45
N PHE A 273 -23.69 -19.01 19.25
CA PHE A 273 -24.45 -18.87 18.01
C PHE A 273 -23.70 -17.99 17.00
N VAL A 274 -22.47 -18.40 16.65
CA VAL A 274 -21.57 -17.72 15.71
C VAL A 274 -21.46 -18.51 14.40
N THR A 275 -21.38 -17.80 13.27
CA THR A 275 -21.19 -18.42 11.95
C THR A 275 -19.77 -18.98 11.85
N LYS A 276 -19.62 -20.30 11.65
CA LYS A 276 -18.31 -20.89 11.34
C LYS A 276 -18.01 -20.70 9.86
N GLN A 277 -16.74 -20.49 9.51
CA GLN A 277 -16.33 -20.31 8.11
C GLN A 277 -16.73 -21.51 7.22
N ALA A 278 -16.73 -22.72 7.77
CA ALA A 278 -17.15 -23.93 7.07
C ALA A 278 -18.65 -23.96 6.72
N ASP A 279 -19.49 -23.20 7.46
CA ASP A 279 -20.95 -23.21 7.28
C ASP A 279 -21.40 -22.21 6.20
N VAL A 280 -20.52 -21.30 5.75
CA VAL A 280 -20.84 -20.32 4.69
C VAL A 280 -20.91 -21.00 3.32
N GLY A 281 -19.96 -21.88 3.02
CA GLY A 281 -19.86 -22.61 1.76
C GLY A 281 -18.42 -22.83 1.32
N LEU A 282 -18.25 -23.54 0.20
CA LEU A 282 -16.94 -23.85 -0.39
C LEU A 282 -16.93 -23.49 -1.87
N ILE A 283 -15.96 -22.68 -2.29
CA ILE A 283 -15.68 -22.38 -3.70
C ILE A 283 -15.17 -23.66 -4.39
N THR A 284 -15.71 -23.96 -5.56
CA THR A 284 -15.36 -25.11 -6.39
C THR A 284 -15.09 -24.66 -7.82
N GLN A 285 -14.35 -25.46 -8.60
CA GLN A 285 -14.10 -25.21 -10.03
C GLN A 285 -13.51 -23.81 -10.32
N PHE A 286 -12.74 -23.25 -9.37
CA PHE A 286 -12.14 -21.94 -9.56
C PHE A 286 -10.99 -22.03 -10.57
N THR A 287 -11.11 -21.28 -11.66
CA THR A 287 -10.14 -21.21 -12.75
C THR A 287 -9.88 -19.76 -13.13
N VAL A 288 -8.65 -19.50 -13.61
CA VAL A 288 -8.24 -18.19 -14.12
C VAL A 288 -7.59 -18.40 -15.48
N THR A 289 -8.17 -17.82 -16.53
CA THR A 289 -7.71 -17.98 -17.91
C THR A 289 -7.27 -16.61 -18.46
N PRO A 290 -5.98 -16.42 -18.77
CA PRO A 290 -5.51 -15.19 -19.41
C PRO A 290 -6.19 -14.98 -20.78
N GLN A 291 -6.62 -13.76 -21.07
CA GLN A 291 -7.12 -13.34 -22.38
C GLN A 291 -6.30 -12.14 -22.89
N PRO A 292 -5.11 -12.38 -23.48
CA PRO A 292 -4.19 -11.33 -23.92
C PRO A 292 -4.81 -10.32 -24.88
N GLU A 293 -5.67 -10.78 -25.80
CA GLU A 293 -6.37 -9.92 -26.78
C GLU A 293 -7.29 -8.88 -26.11
N LYS A 294 -7.80 -9.18 -24.93
CA LYS A 294 -8.65 -8.28 -24.14
C LYS A 294 -7.88 -7.59 -23.00
N GLY A 295 -6.59 -7.88 -22.84
CA GLY A 295 -5.75 -7.26 -21.82
C GLY A 295 -6.07 -7.64 -20.37
N GLY A 296 -6.67 -8.81 -20.12
CA GLY A 296 -7.10 -9.21 -18.78
C GLY A 296 -7.18 -10.71 -18.54
N ASN A 297 -7.53 -11.08 -17.31
CA ASN A 297 -7.70 -12.46 -16.87
C ASN A 297 -9.18 -12.77 -16.61
N LEU A 298 -9.70 -13.83 -17.22
CA LEU A 298 -11.07 -14.31 -16.98
C LEU A 298 -11.09 -15.32 -15.84
N LEU A 299 -11.76 -14.97 -14.76
CA LEU A 299 -12.00 -15.82 -13.59
C LEU A 299 -13.37 -16.49 -13.74
N LYS A 300 -13.43 -17.80 -13.48
CA LYS A 300 -14.68 -18.57 -13.42
C LYS A 300 -14.69 -19.48 -12.20
N TRP A 301 -15.83 -19.59 -11.54
CA TRP A 301 -15.99 -20.43 -10.35
C TRP A 301 -17.42 -20.96 -10.22
N ASP A 302 -17.57 -21.97 -9.38
CA ASP A 302 -18.83 -22.36 -8.79
C ASP A 302 -18.69 -22.46 -7.26
N TYR A 303 -19.75 -22.77 -6.53
CA TYR A 303 -19.66 -23.05 -5.10
C TYR A 303 -20.87 -23.82 -4.58
N ASN A 304 -20.61 -24.69 -3.59
CA ASN A 304 -21.66 -25.40 -2.88
C ASN A 304 -22.18 -24.55 -1.72
N GLN A 305 -23.50 -24.34 -1.68
CA GLN A 305 -24.16 -23.52 -0.68
C GLN A 305 -24.51 -24.34 0.58
N ALA A 306 -23.96 -23.93 1.72
CA ALA A 306 -24.40 -24.38 3.06
C ALA A 306 -25.18 -23.29 3.82
N GLY A 307 -25.03 -22.00 3.42
CA GLY A 307 -25.78 -20.86 3.94
C GLY A 307 -26.10 -19.79 2.89
N PHE A 308 -26.78 -18.71 3.29
CA PHE A 308 -27.15 -17.59 2.41
C PHE A 308 -25.92 -16.74 2.05
N VAL A 309 -25.31 -16.97 0.89
CA VAL A 309 -24.19 -16.14 0.41
C VAL A 309 -24.74 -14.80 -0.13
N SER A 310 -24.21 -13.68 0.38
CA SER A 310 -24.52 -12.34 -0.09
C SER A 310 -23.59 -11.92 -1.25
N SER A 311 -22.30 -12.23 -1.15
CA SER A 311 -21.32 -11.83 -2.16
C SER A 311 -20.16 -12.81 -2.32
N VAL A 312 -19.51 -12.72 -3.47
CA VAL A 312 -18.24 -13.37 -3.78
C VAL A 312 -17.16 -12.30 -3.85
N GLU A 313 -16.17 -12.40 -2.98
CA GLU A 313 -15.04 -11.46 -2.92
C GLU A 313 -13.84 -12.06 -3.66
N VAL A 314 -13.32 -11.34 -4.64
CA VAL A 314 -12.14 -11.74 -5.43
C VAL A 314 -10.92 -11.00 -4.90
N TYR A 315 -9.87 -11.74 -4.56
CA TYR A 315 -8.60 -11.21 -4.11
C TYR A 315 -7.49 -11.51 -5.11
N ARG A 316 -6.53 -10.59 -5.24
CA ARG A 316 -5.37 -10.71 -6.13
C ARG A 316 -4.10 -10.20 -5.45
N SER A 317 -2.99 -10.87 -5.71
CA SER A 317 -1.63 -10.45 -5.31
C SER A 317 -0.61 -10.79 -6.40
N THR A 318 0.53 -10.10 -6.41
CA THR A 318 1.74 -10.52 -7.17
C THR A 318 2.64 -11.46 -6.37
N SER A 319 2.31 -11.72 -5.10
CA SER A 319 2.96 -12.67 -4.21
C SER A 319 2.01 -13.83 -3.90
N TYR A 320 2.53 -15.04 -3.81
CA TYR A 320 1.72 -16.22 -3.53
C TYR A 320 1.15 -16.21 -2.09
N GLU A 321 1.89 -15.67 -1.11
CA GLU A 321 1.49 -15.79 0.31
C GLU A 321 0.93 -14.52 0.93
N LYS A 322 1.30 -13.35 0.42
CA LYS A 322 1.06 -12.06 1.10
C LYS A 322 0.50 -10.99 0.16
N ASP A 323 0.13 -9.86 0.73
CA ASP A 323 -0.22 -8.62 0.01
C ASP A 323 -1.43 -8.74 -0.92
N TYR A 324 -2.37 -9.63 -0.58
CA TYR A 324 -3.63 -9.77 -1.30
C TYR A 324 -4.52 -8.56 -1.07
N ARG A 325 -4.93 -7.93 -2.18
CA ARG A 325 -5.96 -6.89 -2.18
C ARG A 325 -7.24 -7.43 -2.77
N ARG A 326 -8.38 -6.97 -2.25
CA ARG A 326 -9.68 -7.24 -2.86
C ARG A 326 -9.79 -6.43 -4.15
N VAL A 327 -10.04 -7.13 -5.27
CA VAL A 327 -10.24 -6.53 -6.59
C VAL A 327 -11.70 -6.14 -6.77
N VAL A 328 -12.62 -7.03 -6.38
CA VAL A 328 -14.06 -6.80 -6.54
C VAL A 328 -14.87 -7.60 -5.52
N SER A 329 -16.08 -7.13 -5.22
CA SER A 329 -17.12 -7.85 -4.50
C SER A 329 -18.36 -7.97 -5.38
N LEU A 330 -18.75 -9.19 -5.71
CA LEU A 330 -19.77 -9.51 -6.71
C LEU A 330 -21.01 -10.11 -6.07
N PRO A 331 -22.20 -9.99 -6.66
CA PRO A 331 -23.41 -10.65 -6.16
C PRO A 331 -23.26 -12.17 -6.19
N SER A 332 -23.93 -12.88 -5.28
CA SER A 332 -23.81 -14.34 -5.12
C SER A 332 -24.26 -15.15 -6.35
N THR A 333 -25.06 -14.58 -7.24
CA THR A 333 -25.50 -15.20 -8.49
C THR A 333 -24.44 -15.17 -9.59
N GLN A 334 -23.44 -14.30 -9.49
CA GLN A 334 -22.39 -14.17 -10.49
C GLN A 334 -21.32 -15.26 -10.33
N LYS A 335 -20.93 -15.87 -11.45
CA LYS A 335 -20.02 -17.03 -11.51
C LYS A 335 -18.76 -16.80 -12.35
N GLU A 336 -18.63 -15.60 -12.91
CA GLU A 336 -17.46 -15.19 -13.67
C GLU A 336 -17.14 -13.70 -13.49
N TYR A 337 -15.87 -13.35 -13.65
CA TYR A 337 -15.36 -11.99 -13.56
C TYR A 337 -14.16 -11.81 -14.49
N PHE A 338 -14.15 -10.71 -15.23
CA PHE A 338 -13.01 -10.34 -16.06
C PHE A 338 -12.19 -9.25 -15.35
N ASP A 339 -11.00 -9.63 -14.90
CA ASP A 339 -10.05 -8.69 -14.29
C ASP A 339 -9.19 -8.08 -15.39
N GLU A 340 -9.40 -6.79 -15.68
CA GLU A 340 -8.57 -5.99 -16.58
C GLU A 340 -7.80 -4.88 -15.85
N GLU A 341 -8.03 -4.75 -14.54
CA GLU A 341 -7.65 -3.55 -13.80
C GLU A 341 -6.19 -3.64 -13.37
N ASN A 342 -5.34 -2.75 -13.89
CA ASN A 342 -3.94 -2.62 -13.49
C ASN A 342 -3.13 -3.92 -13.64
N LEU A 343 -3.43 -4.72 -14.67
CA LEU A 343 -2.65 -5.89 -15.05
C LEU A 343 -1.49 -5.50 -15.95
N ALA A 344 -0.27 -5.70 -15.46
CA ALA A 344 0.93 -5.65 -16.27
C ALA A 344 1.19 -7.05 -16.86
N PRO A 345 1.44 -7.17 -18.17
CA PRO A 345 1.80 -8.45 -18.75
C PRO A 345 3.15 -8.95 -18.22
N SER A 346 3.38 -10.27 -18.34
CA SER A 346 4.57 -10.97 -17.83
C SER A 346 4.76 -10.89 -16.31
N ILE A 347 3.73 -10.50 -15.57
CA ILE A 347 3.68 -10.59 -14.11
C ILE A 347 2.76 -11.75 -13.72
N ALA A 348 3.20 -12.56 -12.76
CA ALA A 348 2.38 -13.60 -12.16
C ALA A 348 1.43 -12.97 -11.13
N TYR A 349 0.13 -13.12 -11.37
CA TYR A 349 -0.92 -12.74 -10.45
C TYR A 349 -1.54 -14.00 -9.86
N TYR A 350 -1.72 -13.99 -8.54
CA TYR A 350 -2.35 -15.07 -7.79
C TYR A 350 -3.71 -14.61 -7.31
N TYR A 351 -4.73 -15.42 -7.53
CA TYR A 351 -6.10 -15.11 -7.15
C TYR A 351 -6.63 -16.11 -6.15
N TYR A 352 -7.49 -15.66 -5.23
CA TYR A 352 -8.38 -16.54 -4.48
C TYR A 352 -9.72 -15.84 -4.26
N LEU A 353 -10.77 -16.63 -4.02
CA LEU A 353 -12.11 -16.16 -3.74
C LEU A 353 -12.53 -16.50 -2.31
N VAL A 354 -13.38 -15.65 -1.75
CA VAL A 354 -14.04 -15.87 -0.46
C VAL A 354 -15.54 -15.60 -0.63
N LEU A 355 -16.38 -16.46 -0.06
CA LEU A 355 -17.82 -16.21 0.03
C LEU A 355 -18.10 -15.40 1.29
N ASN A 356 -18.96 -14.40 1.20
CA ASN A 356 -19.42 -13.61 2.32
C ASN A 356 -20.94 -13.73 2.44
N ASN A 357 -21.46 -13.89 3.65
CA ASN A 357 -22.91 -13.98 3.95
C ASN A 357 -23.47 -12.77 4.72
N GLY A 358 -22.72 -11.67 4.80
CA GLY A 358 -23.02 -10.47 5.58
C GLY A 358 -22.66 -10.60 7.07
N GLN A 359 -22.41 -11.81 7.57
CA GLN A 359 -22.09 -12.09 8.98
C GLN A 359 -20.69 -12.68 9.17
N GLY A 360 -20.08 -13.18 8.10
CA GLY A 360 -18.75 -13.77 8.10
C GLY A 360 -18.36 -14.30 6.72
N ASN A 361 -17.12 -14.78 6.66
CA ASN A 361 -16.47 -15.24 5.43
C ASN A 361 -16.27 -16.75 5.42
N SER A 362 -16.32 -17.38 4.25
CA SER A 362 -15.91 -18.77 4.06
C SER A 362 -14.41 -18.94 4.21
N MET A 363 -13.96 -20.19 4.18
CA MET A 363 -12.56 -20.50 3.86
C MET A 363 -12.23 -19.95 2.45
N PRO A 364 -10.99 -19.47 2.22
CA PRO A 364 -10.54 -19.09 0.89
C PRO A 364 -10.54 -20.29 -0.07
N SER A 365 -10.76 -20.03 -1.35
CA SER A 365 -10.49 -21.01 -2.41
C SER A 365 -8.99 -21.36 -2.47
N THR A 366 -8.66 -22.36 -3.29
CA THR A 366 -7.29 -22.54 -3.75
C THR A 366 -6.79 -21.28 -4.44
N ARG A 367 -5.50 -20.98 -4.28
CA ARG A 367 -4.84 -19.91 -5.01
C ARG A 367 -4.56 -20.36 -6.43
N VAL A 368 -4.98 -19.58 -7.42
CA VAL A 368 -4.78 -19.89 -8.83
C VAL A 368 -3.87 -18.83 -9.46
N PRO A 369 -2.71 -19.21 -10.01
CA PRO A 369 -1.83 -18.28 -10.72
C PRO A 369 -2.33 -18.02 -12.15
N ALA A 370 -2.10 -16.81 -12.64
CA ALA A 370 -2.27 -16.44 -14.03
C ALA A 370 -1.20 -15.42 -14.45
N ILE A 371 -0.62 -15.62 -15.63
CA ILE A 371 0.32 -14.69 -16.26
C ILE A 371 -0.33 -14.17 -17.52
N LEU A 372 -0.58 -12.86 -17.59
CA LEU A 372 -1.07 -12.23 -18.81
C LEU A 372 0.09 -12.12 -19.81
N GLN A 373 -0.06 -12.74 -20.98
CA GLN A 373 0.93 -12.58 -22.06
C GLN A 373 0.92 -11.13 -22.58
N GLY A 374 2.09 -10.56 -22.79
CA GLY A 374 2.23 -9.26 -23.46
C GLY A 374 1.88 -9.39 -24.94
N LYS A 375 0.79 -8.74 -25.37
CA LYS A 375 0.38 -8.67 -26.78
C LYS A 375 0.10 -7.25 -27.28
N ARG A 376 0.31 -6.22 -26.44
CA ARG A 376 0.13 -4.84 -26.89
C ARG A 376 1.24 -4.47 -27.86
N GLU A 377 0.86 -4.06 -29.05
CA GLU A 377 1.80 -3.56 -30.05
C GLU A 377 2.39 -2.22 -29.60
N ASN A 378 3.62 -1.93 -30.05
CA ASN A 378 4.30 -0.68 -29.76
C ASN A 378 4.67 0.02 -31.06
N PHE A 379 3.87 1.01 -31.48
CA PHE A 379 4.06 1.69 -32.76
C PHE A 379 4.58 3.12 -32.64
N ILE A 380 4.55 3.70 -31.44
CA ILE A 380 4.83 5.12 -31.24
C ILE A 380 6.26 5.28 -30.72
N PRO A 381 7.21 5.75 -31.56
CA PRO A 381 8.54 6.09 -31.09
C PRO A 381 8.50 7.32 -30.18
N PRO A 382 9.52 7.49 -29.31
CA PRO A 382 9.71 8.75 -28.60
C PRO A 382 9.83 9.93 -29.59
N GLN A 383 9.33 11.09 -29.17
CA GLN A 383 9.24 12.28 -30.02
C GLN A 383 10.22 13.36 -29.56
N ASP A 384 10.44 14.37 -30.41
CA ASP A 384 11.25 15.54 -30.10
C ASP A 384 12.68 15.21 -29.64
N LEU A 385 13.28 14.18 -30.25
CA LEU A 385 14.68 13.85 -30.01
C LEU A 385 15.56 15.03 -30.44
N SER A 386 16.34 15.52 -29.51
CA SER A 386 17.32 16.59 -29.68
C SER A 386 18.64 16.16 -29.04
N LEU A 387 19.73 16.75 -29.52
CA LEU A 387 21.06 16.53 -28.96
C LEU A 387 21.78 17.86 -28.70
N THR A 388 22.66 17.83 -27.72
CA THR A 388 23.69 18.83 -27.48
C THR A 388 25.00 18.10 -27.23
N ARG A 389 26.13 18.65 -27.70
CA ARG A 389 27.46 18.08 -27.49
C ARG A 389 28.34 19.09 -26.77
N ASN A 390 29.06 18.63 -25.76
CA ASN A 390 30.17 19.37 -25.16
C ASN A 390 31.39 18.44 -25.14
N SER A 391 32.41 18.75 -25.95
CA SER A 391 33.56 17.87 -26.18
C SER A 391 33.12 16.45 -26.55
N ASN A 392 33.68 15.41 -25.94
CA ASN A 392 33.29 14.03 -26.22
C ASN A 392 31.98 13.57 -25.55
N VAL A 393 31.24 14.47 -24.89
CA VAL A 393 29.99 14.13 -24.19
C VAL A 393 28.78 14.61 -25.00
N VAL A 394 27.90 13.67 -25.36
CA VAL A 394 26.64 13.94 -26.05
C VAL A 394 25.49 13.78 -25.07
N LYS A 395 24.65 14.81 -24.94
CA LYS A 395 23.41 14.79 -24.17
C LYS A 395 22.23 14.75 -25.13
N LEU A 396 21.51 13.63 -25.09
CA LEU A 396 20.25 13.42 -25.79
C LEU A 396 19.08 13.78 -24.89
N GLN A 397 18.05 14.36 -25.48
CA GLN A 397 16.80 14.68 -24.79
C GLN A 397 15.61 14.38 -25.71
N PHE A 398 14.60 13.69 -25.19
CA PHE A 398 13.40 13.31 -25.95
C PHE A 398 12.17 13.22 -25.05
N ARG A 399 10.98 13.32 -25.63
CA ARG A 399 9.70 13.28 -24.92
C ARG A 399 9.14 11.86 -24.83
N ARG A 400 8.63 11.52 -23.64
CA ARG A 400 7.85 10.29 -23.40
C ARG A 400 6.51 10.38 -24.11
N VAL A 401 6.20 9.37 -24.93
CA VAL A 401 4.90 9.23 -25.61
C VAL A 401 4.41 7.80 -25.44
N GLY A 402 3.13 7.63 -25.08
CA GLY A 402 2.54 6.34 -24.76
C GLY A 402 2.33 6.14 -23.25
N TYR A 403 1.22 5.50 -22.88
CA TYR A 403 0.86 5.27 -21.47
C TYR A 403 1.52 3.99 -20.92
N ASP A 404 1.80 3.02 -21.78
CA ASP A 404 2.31 1.70 -21.43
C ASP A 404 3.83 1.56 -21.63
N VAL A 405 4.58 2.66 -21.62
CA VAL A 405 6.05 2.65 -21.78
C VAL A 405 6.74 2.15 -20.51
N ARG A 406 7.59 1.13 -20.67
CA ARG A 406 8.45 0.51 -19.64
C ARG A 406 9.86 1.12 -19.60
N GLY A 407 10.36 1.61 -20.74
CA GLY A 407 11.70 2.17 -20.85
C GLY A 407 12.08 2.53 -22.28
N TYR A 408 13.37 2.77 -22.51
CA TYR A 408 13.90 3.20 -23.80
C TYR A 408 15.25 2.56 -24.12
N TYR A 409 15.51 2.37 -25.40
CA TYR A 409 16.82 2.05 -25.95
C TYR A 409 17.33 3.21 -26.80
N VAL A 410 18.62 3.47 -26.67
CA VAL A 410 19.34 4.42 -27.52
C VAL A 410 20.12 3.64 -28.56
N TYR A 411 20.06 4.10 -29.80
CA TYR A 411 20.80 3.56 -30.90
C TYR A 411 21.81 4.60 -31.39
N ARG A 412 22.99 4.14 -31.80
CA ARG A 412 24.08 4.98 -32.32
C ARG A 412 24.65 4.39 -33.60
N ALA A 413 25.00 5.26 -34.54
CA ALA A 413 25.72 4.91 -35.77
C ALA A 413 26.90 5.86 -36.00
N ASN A 414 27.93 5.36 -36.71
CA ASN A 414 29.06 6.16 -37.17
C ASN A 414 28.82 6.55 -38.63
N GLY A 415 28.23 7.72 -38.86
CA GLY A 415 27.85 8.25 -40.18
C GLY A 415 26.37 8.61 -40.26
N TYR A 416 26.03 9.59 -41.11
CA TYR A 416 24.67 10.13 -41.27
C TYR A 416 23.61 9.06 -41.56
N SER A 417 23.93 8.13 -42.46
CA SER A 417 23.04 7.08 -42.94
C SER A 417 23.47 5.67 -42.54
N SER A 418 24.55 5.54 -41.76
CA SER A 418 25.04 4.22 -41.31
C SER A 418 23.99 3.46 -40.50
N GLU A 419 24.17 2.13 -40.41
CA GLU A 419 23.30 1.27 -39.61
C GLU A 419 23.35 1.66 -38.12
N LEU A 420 22.17 1.72 -37.51
CA LEU A 420 22.00 2.07 -36.10
C LEU A 420 22.18 0.83 -35.24
N HIS A 421 23.16 0.85 -34.34
CA HIS A 421 23.37 -0.22 -33.38
C HIS A 421 22.88 0.19 -31.99
N GLN A 422 22.20 -0.74 -31.31
CA GLN A 422 21.67 -0.49 -29.97
C GLN A 422 22.82 -0.36 -28.97
N LEU A 423 22.77 0.67 -28.12
CA LEU A 423 23.61 0.76 -26.94
C LEU A 423 23.09 -0.21 -25.85
N PRO A 424 23.97 -0.78 -25.00
CA PRO A 424 23.61 -1.88 -24.11
C PRO A 424 22.67 -1.49 -22.97
N ARG A 425 22.60 -0.20 -22.62
CA ARG A 425 21.85 0.27 -21.45
C ARG A 425 20.40 0.59 -21.81
N MET A 426 19.46 -0.09 -21.14
CA MET A 426 18.06 0.35 -21.10
C MET A 426 17.91 1.55 -20.14
N ILE A 427 17.13 2.54 -20.57
CA ILE A 427 16.75 3.68 -19.73
C ILE A 427 15.39 3.40 -19.11
N HIS A 428 15.30 3.54 -17.79
CA HIS A 428 14.04 3.54 -17.05
C HIS A 428 13.75 4.96 -16.56
N SER A 429 12.69 5.58 -17.07
CA SER A 429 12.22 6.88 -16.59
C SER A 429 10.71 6.99 -16.81
N THR A 430 10.04 7.59 -15.83
CA THR A 430 8.62 7.96 -15.87
C THR A 430 8.41 9.43 -16.19
N ASP A 431 9.50 10.19 -16.35
CA ASP A 431 9.44 11.62 -16.62
C ASP A 431 8.89 11.89 -18.02
N SER A 432 8.19 13.01 -18.17
CA SER A 432 7.69 13.45 -19.48
C SER A 432 8.83 13.77 -20.45
N LEU A 433 10.00 14.15 -19.92
CA LEU A 433 11.20 14.49 -20.67
C LEU A 433 12.36 13.62 -20.19
N VAL A 434 12.90 12.81 -21.08
CA VAL A 434 13.94 11.83 -20.77
C VAL A 434 15.28 12.35 -21.27
N VAL A 435 16.31 12.24 -20.44
CA VAL A 435 17.67 12.67 -20.75
C VAL A 435 18.61 11.46 -20.71
N TYR A 436 19.48 11.36 -21.70
CA TYR A 436 20.54 10.36 -21.76
C TYR A 436 21.87 11.00 -22.14
N THR A 437 22.96 10.46 -21.61
CA THR A 437 24.31 10.92 -21.93
C THR A 437 25.12 9.77 -22.51
N ASP A 438 25.73 10.02 -23.66
CA ASP A 438 26.71 9.13 -24.29
C ASP A 438 28.10 9.79 -24.27
N THR A 439 29.13 8.96 -24.27
CA THR A 439 30.52 9.41 -24.38
C THR A 439 31.11 8.86 -25.67
N LEU A 440 31.52 9.77 -26.54
CA LEU A 440 32.14 9.46 -27.82
C LEU A 440 33.57 8.94 -27.60
N PRO A 441 33.98 7.91 -28.36
CA PRO A 441 35.35 7.41 -28.30
C PRO A 441 36.32 8.46 -28.85
N LEU A 442 37.44 8.65 -28.15
CA LEU A 442 38.52 9.54 -28.59
C LEU A 442 39.21 8.97 -29.84
N SER A 443 39.57 9.86 -30.76
CA SER A 443 40.13 9.55 -32.07
C SER A 443 40.94 10.74 -32.61
N ASN A 444 41.91 10.47 -33.47
CA ASN A 444 42.60 11.50 -34.26
C ASN A 444 41.90 11.83 -35.59
N ARG A 445 40.68 11.31 -35.81
CA ARG A 445 39.88 11.52 -37.02
C ARG A 445 38.51 12.06 -36.67
N SER A 446 38.02 12.93 -37.55
CA SER A 446 36.64 13.40 -37.54
C SER A 446 35.65 12.26 -37.83
N SER A 447 34.57 12.21 -37.07
CA SER A 447 33.47 11.27 -37.27
C SER A 447 32.14 11.95 -37.04
N VAL A 448 31.14 11.50 -37.80
CA VAL A 448 29.74 11.86 -37.57
C VAL A 448 29.09 10.78 -36.72
N TYR A 449 28.42 11.17 -35.65
CA TYR A 449 27.65 10.27 -34.80
C TYR A 449 26.17 10.59 -34.93
N SER A 450 25.40 9.57 -35.28
CA SER A 450 23.94 9.64 -35.44
C SER A 450 23.26 8.87 -34.31
N TYR A 451 22.20 9.44 -33.75
CA TYR A 451 21.42 8.83 -32.67
C TYR A 451 19.96 8.73 -33.03
N ALA A 452 19.32 7.67 -32.56
CA ALA A 452 17.87 7.51 -32.53
C ALA A 452 17.47 6.79 -31.25
N VAL A 453 16.19 6.90 -30.88
CA VAL A 453 15.67 6.25 -29.67
C VAL A 453 14.43 5.43 -29.98
N ALA A 454 14.25 4.30 -29.31
CA ALA A 454 13.02 3.52 -29.35
C ALA A 454 12.49 3.31 -27.94
N SER A 455 11.17 3.25 -27.79
CA SER A 455 10.53 2.88 -26.52
C SER A 455 10.38 1.36 -26.45
N ILE A 456 10.33 0.82 -25.24
CA ILE A 456 9.84 -0.53 -24.97
C ILE A 456 8.57 -0.39 -24.13
N ASN A 457 7.50 -1.08 -24.53
CA ASN A 457 6.25 -1.06 -23.75
C ASN A 457 6.24 -2.16 -22.67
N THR A 458 5.17 -2.19 -21.87
CA THR A 458 5.00 -3.20 -20.81
C THR A 458 4.86 -4.62 -21.36
N SER A 459 4.44 -4.79 -22.62
CA SER A 459 4.42 -6.07 -23.33
C SER A 459 5.80 -6.49 -23.89
N TYR A 460 6.87 -5.76 -23.58
CA TYR A 460 8.24 -5.98 -24.05
C TYR A 460 8.44 -5.81 -25.57
N ASN A 461 7.48 -5.19 -26.27
CA ASN A 461 7.61 -4.85 -27.68
C ASN A 461 8.36 -3.52 -27.84
N ILE A 462 9.32 -3.49 -28.75
CA ILE A 462 10.13 -2.31 -29.07
C ILE A 462 9.42 -1.53 -30.19
N SER A 463 9.33 -0.21 -30.05
CA SER A 463 8.78 0.66 -31.10
C SER A 463 9.70 0.73 -32.31
N PRO A 464 9.23 1.27 -33.45
CA PRO A 464 10.13 1.87 -34.42
C PRO A 464 11.11 2.86 -33.75
N VAL A 465 12.25 3.12 -34.38
CA VAL A 465 13.18 4.16 -33.90
C VAL A 465 12.64 5.57 -34.25
N SER A 466 12.98 6.57 -33.44
CA SER A 466 12.69 7.97 -33.71
C SER A 466 13.41 8.48 -34.96
N ASN A 467 13.08 9.70 -35.38
CA ASN A 467 13.92 10.45 -36.30
C ASN A 467 15.34 10.58 -35.76
N ARG A 468 16.32 10.55 -36.67
CA ARG A 468 17.74 10.63 -36.33
C ARG A 468 18.15 12.07 -36.03
N VAL A 469 19.06 12.22 -35.08
CA VAL A 469 19.81 13.46 -34.83
C VAL A 469 21.30 13.19 -34.95
N ASN A 470 22.07 14.16 -35.45
CA ASN A 470 23.47 13.95 -35.80
C ASN A 470 24.37 15.02 -35.15
N THR A 471 25.59 14.62 -34.80
CA THR A 471 26.64 15.54 -34.36
C THR A 471 27.96 15.17 -35.03
N VAL A 472 28.80 16.18 -35.27
CA VAL A 472 30.17 15.99 -35.75
C VAL A 472 31.10 16.09 -34.54
N PHE A 473 32.06 15.18 -34.46
CA PHE A 473 33.10 15.19 -33.43
C PHE A 473 34.46 15.10 -34.10
N SER A 474 35.31 16.10 -33.85
CA SER A 474 36.69 16.16 -34.37
C SER A 474 37.59 15.04 -33.85
N GLY A 475 37.09 14.27 -32.88
CA GLY A 475 37.74 13.11 -32.28
C GLY A 475 38.38 13.41 -30.92
N GLY A 476 38.44 14.67 -30.47
CA GLY A 476 38.99 15.05 -29.16
C GLY A 476 40.51 14.87 -29.02
N GLN A 477 41.21 14.40 -30.06
CA GLN A 477 42.67 14.30 -30.12
C GLN A 477 43.18 15.03 -31.36
N LEU A 478 42.99 16.35 -31.40
CA LEU A 478 43.55 17.19 -32.46
C LEU A 478 45.09 17.19 -32.41
N PRO A 479 45.77 17.18 -33.57
CA PRO A 479 47.23 17.21 -33.61
C PRO A 479 47.75 18.52 -33.00
N VAL A 480 48.77 18.43 -32.15
CA VAL A 480 49.43 19.61 -31.58
C VAL A 480 50.45 20.14 -32.58
N PRO A 481 50.42 21.43 -32.97
CA PRO A 481 51.46 22.02 -33.81
C PRO A 481 52.83 21.90 -33.14
N ASP A 482 53.80 21.33 -33.83
CA ASP A 482 55.16 21.13 -33.35
C ASP A 482 56.18 21.97 -34.14
N LYS A 483 57.42 22.01 -33.65
CA LYS A 483 58.52 22.82 -34.20
C LYS A 483 58.17 24.31 -34.42
N LEU A 484 57.38 24.89 -33.50
CA LEU A 484 57.15 26.33 -33.49
C LEU A 484 58.50 27.06 -33.42
N ASN A 485 58.74 27.95 -34.37
CA ASN A 485 59.92 28.78 -34.47
C ASN A 485 59.51 30.25 -34.70
N ALA A 486 60.34 31.18 -34.23
CA ALA A 486 60.19 32.61 -34.44
C ALA A 486 61.50 33.20 -34.97
N MET A 487 61.41 34.05 -35.98
CA MET A 487 62.56 34.76 -36.57
C MET A 487 62.25 36.25 -36.74
N LEU A 488 63.30 37.08 -36.64
CA LEU A 488 63.20 38.53 -36.85
C LEU A 488 63.29 38.85 -38.34
N GLU A 489 62.36 39.67 -38.84
CA GLU A 489 62.31 40.13 -40.23
C GLU A 489 61.81 41.58 -40.24
N ASN A 490 62.66 42.56 -40.58
CA ASN A 490 62.28 43.99 -40.75
C ASN A 490 61.42 44.58 -39.60
N ASP A 491 61.91 44.50 -38.36
CA ASP A 491 61.19 44.93 -37.15
C ASP A 491 59.90 44.16 -36.79
N GLU A 492 59.67 43.01 -37.41
CA GLU A 492 58.56 42.10 -37.12
C GLU A 492 59.07 40.73 -36.65
N VAL A 493 58.21 39.96 -35.98
CA VAL A 493 58.46 38.55 -35.66
C VAL A 493 57.64 37.66 -36.59
N ARG A 494 58.31 36.85 -37.42
CA ARG A 494 57.67 35.81 -38.22
C ARG A 494 57.66 34.48 -37.47
N LEU A 495 56.46 33.97 -37.21
CA LEU A 495 56.23 32.66 -36.59
C LEU A 495 55.95 31.61 -37.67
N VAL A 496 56.55 30.44 -37.53
CA VAL A 496 56.31 29.27 -38.41
C VAL A 496 56.23 28.01 -37.56
N TRP A 497 55.32 27.11 -37.88
CA TRP A 497 55.21 25.78 -37.28
C TRP A 497 55.04 24.71 -38.38
N ASN A 498 55.19 23.43 -38.01
CA ASN A 498 54.92 22.34 -38.95
C ASN A 498 53.43 22.31 -39.32
N ASP A 499 53.14 22.09 -40.60
CA ASP A 499 51.78 21.88 -41.05
C ASP A 499 51.25 20.52 -40.57
N VAL A 500 50.18 20.55 -39.76
CA VAL A 500 49.49 19.37 -39.24
C VAL A 500 48.09 19.18 -39.84
N SER A 501 47.74 19.94 -40.88
CA SER A 501 46.44 19.88 -41.56
C SER A 501 46.12 18.51 -42.14
N GLY A 502 47.12 17.79 -42.64
CA GLY A 502 46.96 16.45 -43.19
C GLY A 502 46.73 15.35 -42.15
N LEU A 503 46.90 15.63 -40.84
CA LEU A 503 46.79 14.62 -39.79
C LEU A 503 45.35 14.43 -39.29
N ASN A 504 44.49 15.45 -39.40
CA ASN A 504 43.08 15.36 -39.04
C ASN A 504 42.25 16.28 -39.94
N SER A 505 41.31 15.70 -40.70
CA SER A 505 40.43 16.44 -41.62
C SER A 505 39.42 17.36 -40.96
N ALA A 506 39.26 17.30 -39.63
CA ALA A 506 38.46 18.26 -38.87
C ALA A 506 39.25 19.49 -38.41
N LEU A 507 40.55 19.60 -38.71
CA LEU A 507 41.28 20.83 -38.39
C LEU A 507 40.71 22.01 -39.19
N SER A 508 40.28 23.07 -38.51
CA SER A 508 39.66 24.25 -39.12
C SER A 508 40.53 25.50 -39.02
N ALA A 509 41.29 25.62 -37.94
CA ALA A 509 42.14 26.78 -37.68
C ALA A 509 43.31 26.45 -36.74
N TYR A 510 44.26 27.37 -36.68
CA TYR A 510 45.24 27.48 -35.60
C TYR A 510 44.97 28.76 -34.81
N GLU A 511 45.09 28.68 -33.50
CA GLU A 511 45.13 29.86 -32.63
C GLU A 511 46.54 30.10 -32.14
N VAL A 512 47.04 31.32 -32.38
CA VAL A 512 48.34 31.76 -31.92
C VAL A 512 48.15 32.65 -30.70
N TYR A 513 48.82 32.27 -29.61
CA TYR A 513 48.80 33.00 -28.36
C TYR A 513 50.16 33.63 -28.10
N ARG A 514 50.15 34.81 -27.49
CA ARG A 514 51.35 35.58 -27.15
C ARG A 514 51.26 36.09 -25.71
N LYS A 515 52.40 36.08 -25.03
CA LYS A 515 52.63 36.86 -23.81
C LYS A 515 53.93 37.64 -23.89
N THR A 516 53.94 38.83 -23.29
CA THR A 516 55.09 39.73 -23.21
C THR A 516 55.74 39.61 -21.83
N VAL A 517 57.06 39.54 -21.78
CA VAL A 517 57.82 39.57 -20.52
C VAL A 517 58.54 40.92 -20.44
N ASN A 518 58.15 41.76 -19.48
CA ASN A 518 58.82 43.02 -19.18
C ASN A 518 59.92 42.73 -18.13
N ASN A 519 61.10 43.35 -18.30
CA ASN A 519 62.30 43.26 -17.44
C ASN A 519 62.23 42.21 -16.30
N GLU A 520 62.75 41.03 -16.62
CA GLU A 520 63.04 39.83 -15.82
C GLU A 520 61.97 39.21 -14.90
N ASN A 521 60.88 39.85 -14.46
CA ASN A 521 59.96 39.19 -13.50
C ASN A 521 58.44 39.38 -13.65
N GLU A 522 57.94 40.17 -14.60
CA GLU A 522 56.48 40.28 -14.83
C GLU A 522 56.10 39.93 -16.27
N ALA A 523 55.41 38.80 -16.43
CA ALA A 523 54.80 38.39 -17.68
C ALA A 523 53.35 38.86 -17.74
N GLU A 524 52.98 39.55 -18.81
CA GLU A 524 51.58 39.86 -19.11
C GLU A 524 50.77 38.56 -19.31
N PRO A 525 49.44 38.59 -19.04
CA PRO A 525 48.59 37.43 -19.32
C PRO A 525 48.67 37.06 -20.80
N GLU A 526 48.72 35.76 -21.06
CA GLU A 526 48.71 35.21 -22.41
C GLU A 526 47.39 35.56 -23.11
N LYS A 527 47.50 36.16 -24.29
CA LYS A 527 46.36 36.64 -25.09
C LYS A 527 46.36 35.98 -26.45
N LEU A 528 45.16 35.74 -26.99
CA LEU A 528 45.00 35.35 -28.39
C LEU A 528 45.53 36.50 -29.26
N LEU A 529 46.55 36.22 -30.06
CA LEU A 529 47.10 37.16 -31.02
C LEU A 529 46.28 37.10 -32.32
N GLU A 530 46.10 35.90 -32.85
CA GLU A 530 45.42 35.69 -34.13
C GLU A 530 44.86 34.26 -34.24
N THR A 531 43.74 34.12 -34.96
CA THR A 531 43.20 32.83 -35.41
C THR A 531 43.37 32.75 -36.92
N VAL A 532 44.13 31.77 -37.40
CA VAL A 532 44.39 31.58 -38.84
C VAL A 532 43.78 30.30 -39.36
N ASN A 533 43.48 30.26 -40.65
CA ASN A 533 42.96 29.07 -41.30
C ASN A 533 43.92 27.88 -41.17
N PHE A 534 43.39 26.65 -41.14
CA PHE A 534 44.16 25.41 -41.04
C PHE A 534 45.24 25.22 -42.14
N MET A 535 45.11 25.88 -43.29
CA MET A 535 46.10 25.86 -44.38
C MET A 535 47.28 26.84 -44.15
N THR A 536 47.20 27.70 -43.13
CA THR A 536 48.21 28.71 -42.84
C THR A 536 49.06 28.26 -41.65
N ASN A 537 50.33 27.92 -41.89
CA ASN A 537 51.27 27.49 -40.86
C ASN A 537 52.32 28.57 -40.47
N SER A 538 52.05 29.83 -40.81
CA SER A 538 52.92 30.97 -40.43
C SER A 538 52.13 32.25 -40.24
N ILE A 539 52.54 33.09 -39.29
CA ILE A 539 52.01 34.46 -39.11
C ILE A 539 53.13 35.47 -38.92
N LYS A 540 52.81 36.76 -39.11
CA LYS A 540 53.70 37.87 -38.83
C LYS A 540 53.11 38.70 -37.68
N ASP A 541 53.88 38.84 -36.60
CA ASP A 541 53.55 39.75 -35.50
C ASP A 541 54.32 41.06 -35.70
N ASN A 542 53.61 42.07 -36.21
CA ASN A 542 54.11 43.42 -36.44
C ASN A 542 53.85 44.38 -35.27
N THR A 543 53.29 43.87 -34.18
CA THR A 543 52.99 44.65 -32.98
C THR A 543 54.07 44.50 -31.89
N VAL A 544 55.21 43.92 -32.27
CA VAL A 544 56.37 43.77 -31.40
C VAL A 544 57.11 45.09 -31.23
N LEU A 545 57.69 45.30 -30.04
CA LEU A 545 58.42 46.52 -29.69
C LEU A 545 59.87 46.17 -29.34
N PRO A 546 60.85 47.00 -29.74
CA PRO A 546 62.25 46.84 -29.33
C PRO A 546 62.43 46.78 -27.82
N GLY A 547 63.39 45.98 -27.37
CA GLY A 547 63.72 45.80 -25.95
C GLY A 547 62.79 44.85 -25.20
N LYS A 548 61.83 44.18 -25.86
CA LYS A 548 60.88 43.25 -25.22
C LYS A 548 61.13 41.79 -25.59
N LYS A 549 60.81 40.89 -24.64
CA LYS A 549 60.81 39.44 -24.85
C LYS A 549 59.38 38.94 -25.02
N TYR A 550 59.15 38.17 -26.08
CA TYR A 550 57.87 37.56 -26.39
C TYR A 550 57.93 36.04 -26.25
N ILE A 551 56.83 35.43 -25.80
CA ILE A 551 56.65 33.98 -25.76
C ILE A 551 55.38 33.64 -26.52
N TYR A 552 55.52 32.75 -27.50
CA TYR A 552 54.44 32.33 -28.39
C TYR A 552 54.10 30.86 -28.19
N ARG A 553 52.82 30.53 -28.37
CA ARG A 553 52.30 29.16 -28.41
C ARG A 553 51.23 29.05 -29.48
N VAL A 554 51.12 27.89 -30.10
CA VAL A 554 50.09 27.62 -31.12
C VAL A 554 49.30 26.39 -30.71
N ARG A 555 47.99 26.38 -30.97
CA ARG A 555 47.15 25.18 -30.84
C ARG A 555 46.24 25.02 -32.05
N SER A 556 45.84 23.79 -32.30
CA SER A 556 44.90 23.40 -33.33
C SER A 556 43.46 23.54 -32.85
N ILE A 557 42.57 24.00 -33.72
CA ILE A 557 41.13 24.13 -33.47
C ILE A 557 40.34 23.26 -34.45
N GLY A 558 39.36 22.53 -33.93
CA GLY A 558 38.48 21.66 -34.69
C GLY A 558 37.35 22.42 -35.40
N ALA A 559 36.79 21.83 -36.45
CA ALA A 559 35.67 22.37 -37.21
C ALA A 559 34.35 22.39 -36.41
N ASP A 560 34.28 21.62 -35.33
CA ASP A 560 33.12 21.50 -34.44
C ASP A 560 33.10 22.53 -33.30
N VAL A 561 33.85 23.63 -33.45
CA VAL A 561 33.89 24.90 -32.68
C VAL A 561 34.27 24.76 -31.19
N GLY A 562 34.30 23.55 -30.63
CA GLY A 562 34.54 23.29 -29.20
C GLY A 562 35.79 22.45 -28.87
N ASP A 563 36.41 21.80 -29.85
CA ASP A 563 37.60 20.97 -29.61
C ASP A 563 38.88 21.76 -29.95
N ALA A 564 39.83 21.76 -29.02
CA ALA A 564 41.16 22.34 -29.19
C ALA A 564 42.24 21.34 -28.79
N SER A 565 43.38 21.35 -29.47
CA SER A 565 44.55 20.60 -29.03
C SER A 565 45.16 21.23 -27.78
N SER A 566 46.09 20.50 -27.15
CA SER A 566 47.06 21.14 -26.25
C SER A 566 47.87 22.21 -27.01
N PHE A 567 48.42 23.16 -26.25
CA PHE A 567 49.37 24.13 -26.80
C PHE A 567 50.69 23.46 -27.19
N SER A 568 51.33 24.00 -28.23
CA SER A 568 52.72 23.70 -28.58
C SER A 568 53.66 23.98 -27.41
N LEU A 569 54.88 23.44 -27.51
CA LEU A 569 55.98 23.95 -26.70
C LEU A 569 56.14 25.46 -26.96
N PRO A 570 56.36 26.27 -25.92
CA PRO A 570 56.51 27.71 -26.07
C PRO A 570 57.82 28.04 -26.79
N TYR A 571 57.78 29.00 -27.70
CA TYR A 571 58.98 29.58 -28.30
C TYR A 571 59.18 31.00 -27.79
N SER A 572 60.41 31.38 -27.45
CA SER A 572 60.71 32.71 -26.94
C SER A 572 61.72 33.43 -27.83
N ILE A 573 61.45 34.70 -28.10
CA ILE A 573 62.31 35.57 -28.90
C ILE A 573 62.42 36.94 -28.24
N TYR A 574 63.61 37.55 -28.35
CA TYR A 574 63.87 38.91 -27.87
C TYR A 574 64.00 39.84 -29.08
N MET A 575 63.30 40.97 -29.03
CA MET A 575 63.37 42.00 -30.04
C MET A 575 64.50 42.98 -29.68
N PRO A 576 65.67 42.97 -30.37
CA PRO A 576 66.80 43.82 -30.00
C PRO A 576 66.52 45.30 -30.27
N THR A 577 67.12 46.17 -29.47
CA THR A 577 67.21 47.61 -29.77
C THR A 577 68.27 47.82 -30.85
N SER A 578 67.87 47.98 -32.11
CA SER A 578 68.78 48.24 -33.23
C SER A 578 69.43 49.64 -33.12
N GLY A 579 70.72 49.79 -33.44
CA GLY A 579 71.28 51.05 -33.97
C GLY A 579 72.11 52.00 -33.09
N LEU A 580 72.26 51.80 -31.77
CA LEU A 580 72.93 52.79 -30.89
C LEU A 580 74.47 52.67 -30.84
N LEU A 581 75.15 52.89 -31.97
CA LEU A 581 76.61 52.86 -32.07
C LEU A 581 77.25 54.14 -31.50
N PRO A 582 78.33 54.05 -30.69
CA PRO A 582 79.13 55.23 -30.34
C PRO A 582 79.95 55.74 -31.54
N PRO A 583 80.48 56.97 -31.48
CA PRO A 583 81.51 57.44 -32.41
C PRO A 583 82.76 56.54 -32.41
N GLY A 584 83.43 56.44 -33.55
CA GLY A 584 84.72 55.77 -33.71
C GLY A 584 85.89 56.74 -33.72
N GLU A 585 87.12 56.21 -33.69
CA GLU A 585 88.37 56.96 -33.91
C GLU A 585 88.53 58.23 -33.05
N VAL A 586 88.08 58.16 -31.79
CA VAL A 586 88.21 59.29 -30.87
C VAL A 586 89.69 59.55 -30.56
N SER A 587 90.11 60.81 -30.68
CA SER A 587 91.48 61.24 -30.37
C SER A 587 91.48 62.63 -29.71
N ALA A 588 92.46 62.86 -28.84
CA ALA A 588 92.67 64.14 -28.15
C ALA A 588 94.12 64.60 -28.35
N ILE A 589 94.32 65.79 -28.92
CA ILE A 589 95.63 66.35 -29.23
C ILE A 589 95.80 67.66 -28.46
N ALA A 590 96.76 67.71 -27.55
CA ALA A 590 97.06 68.92 -26.77
C ALA A 590 97.96 69.90 -27.54
N SER A 591 97.69 71.19 -27.37
CA SER A 591 98.53 72.32 -27.77
C SER A 591 98.71 73.27 -26.57
N SER A 592 99.58 74.28 -26.67
CA SER A 592 99.91 75.16 -25.54
C SER A 592 98.74 75.97 -24.95
N GLN A 593 97.57 76.01 -25.60
CA GLN A 593 96.39 76.78 -25.15
C GLN A 593 95.04 76.05 -25.28
N LYS A 594 95.00 74.84 -25.87
CA LYS A 594 93.75 74.07 -26.08
C LYS A 594 94.01 72.59 -26.31
N VAL A 595 93.00 71.75 -26.09
CA VAL A 595 92.95 70.35 -26.55
C VAL A 595 91.97 70.24 -27.72
N THR A 596 92.44 69.72 -28.85
CA THR A 596 91.59 69.43 -30.02
C THR A 596 91.16 67.97 -29.99
N LEU A 597 89.85 67.73 -29.97
CA LEU A 597 89.24 66.42 -30.03
C LEU A 597 88.70 66.16 -31.44
N LYS A 598 88.88 64.93 -31.93
CA LYS A 598 88.31 64.45 -33.20
C LYS A 598 87.72 63.06 -33.02
N TRP A 599 86.66 62.76 -33.75
CA TRP A 599 86.01 61.45 -33.79
C TRP A 599 85.28 61.28 -35.13
N THR A 600 84.92 60.05 -35.47
CA THR A 600 84.15 59.71 -36.67
C THR A 600 82.77 59.23 -36.28
N LEU A 601 81.73 59.83 -36.85
CA LEU A 601 80.35 59.42 -36.57
C LEU A 601 79.96 58.18 -37.39
N PRO A 602 79.08 57.31 -36.87
CA PRO A 602 78.51 56.23 -37.66
C PRO A 602 77.64 56.81 -38.79
N LEU A 603 77.58 56.12 -39.94
CA LEU A 603 76.74 56.48 -41.09
C LEU A 603 75.26 56.18 -40.79
N LEU A 604 74.67 56.96 -39.89
CA LEU A 604 73.28 56.84 -39.43
C LEU A 604 72.59 58.22 -39.50
N GLU A 605 71.38 58.29 -40.05
CA GLU A 605 70.64 59.55 -40.24
C GLU A 605 69.81 59.99 -39.02
N ASP A 606 69.81 59.18 -37.95
CA ASP A 606 68.97 59.33 -36.76
C ASP A 606 69.72 59.93 -35.55
N ILE A 607 70.92 60.47 -35.74
CA ILE A 607 71.66 61.22 -34.71
C ILE A 607 70.95 62.57 -34.43
N GLU A 608 70.63 62.85 -33.17
CA GLU A 608 70.06 64.13 -32.70
C GLU A 608 71.18 65.09 -32.25
N SER A 609 72.13 64.61 -31.45
CA SER A 609 73.26 65.42 -30.97
C SER A 609 74.43 64.57 -30.50
N VAL A 610 75.61 65.19 -30.43
CA VAL A 610 76.83 64.58 -29.91
C VAL A 610 77.15 65.18 -28.53
N LEU A 611 77.22 64.34 -27.51
CA LEU A 611 77.47 64.73 -26.12
C LEU A 611 78.94 64.48 -25.77
N LEU A 612 79.69 65.54 -25.55
CA LEU A 612 81.10 65.48 -25.15
C LEU A 612 81.23 65.66 -23.64
N TYR A 613 81.83 64.68 -22.99
CA TYR A 613 82.11 64.69 -21.55
C TYR A 613 83.58 64.91 -21.26
N ARG A 614 83.88 65.55 -20.13
CA ARG A 614 85.24 65.79 -19.63
C ARG A 614 85.36 65.51 -18.14
N ALA A 615 86.46 64.91 -17.72
CA ALA A 615 86.90 64.79 -16.33
C ALA A 615 88.34 65.29 -16.18
N ALA A 616 88.65 65.98 -15.07
CA ALA A 616 90.04 66.12 -14.63
C ALA A 616 90.49 64.83 -13.92
N GLU A 617 91.79 64.67 -13.72
CA GLU A 617 92.37 63.52 -13.01
C GLU A 617 91.72 63.32 -11.63
N ASN A 618 91.18 62.12 -11.39
CA ASN A 618 90.43 61.73 -10.18
C ASN A 618 89.09 62.46 -9.93
N GLU A 619 88.53 63.16 -10.93
CA GLU A 619 87.20 63.76 -10.85
C GLU A 619 86.16 62.95 -11.66
N LYS A 620 84.87 63.15 -11.35
CA LYS A 620 83.78 62.57 -12.15
C LYS A 620 83.62 63.34 -13.45
N ALA A 621 83.37 62.62 -14.54
CA ALA A 621 83.08 63.24 -15.82
C ALA A 621 81.79 64.07 -15.76
N THR A 622 81.85 65.25 -16.35
CA THR A 622 80.71 66.16 -16.50
C THR A 622 80.51 66.48 -17.97
N LEU A 623 79.27 66.77 -18.38
CA LEU A 623 78.97 67.15 -19.75
C LEU A 623 79.67 68.49 -20.05
N LEU A 624 80.68 68.44 -20.92
CA LEU A 624 81.41 69.62 -21.36
C LEU A 624 80.59 70.40 -22.38
N LYS A 625 80.04 69.69 -23.38
CA LYS A 625 79.28 70.31 -24.47
C LYS A 625 78.31 69.35 -25.14
N THR A 626 77.14 69.87 -25.51
CA THR A 626 76.26 69.27 -26.52
C THR A 626 76.55 69.92 -27.86
N LEU A 627 76.91 69.10 -28.84
CA LEU A 627 77.29 69.50 -30.20
C LEU A 627 76.21 69.05 -31.20
N ASP A 628 76.22 69.68 -32.37
CA ASP A 628 75.33 69.33 -33.48
C ASP A 628 75.51 67.87 -33.91
N ALA A 629 74.46 67.28 -34.48
CA ALA A 629 74.43 65.89 -34.95
C ALA A 629 75.55 65.52 -35.94
N LYS A 630 76.18 66.50 -36.60
CA LYS A 630 77.27 66.30 -37.57
C LYS A 630 78.64 66.70 -37.06
N ALA A 631 78.76 67.09 -35.79
CA ALA A 631 80.04 67.52 -35.24
C ALA A 631 80.99 66.32 -35.08
N GLU A 632 82.15 66.39 -35.74
CA GLU A 632 83.23 65.39 -35.69
C GLU A 632 84.52 65.91 -35.03
N SER A 633 84.48 67.14 -34.51
CA SER A 633 85.59 67.73 -33.78
C SER A 633 85.16 68.82 -32.81
N TYR A 634 85.99 69.07 -31.78
CA TYR A 634 85.80 70.15 -30.82
C TYR A 634 87.12 70.62 -30.23
N ASP A 635 87.28 71.94 -30.07
CA ASP A 635 88.43 72.55 -29.42
C ASP A 635 88.08 72.99 -27.99
N ASP A 636 88.62 72.28 -26.99
CA ASP A 636 88.51 72.68 -25.58
C ASP A 636 89.60 73.69 -25.23
N ALA A 637 89.26 74.98 -25.31
CA ALA A 637 90.13 76.10 -24.91
C ALA A 637 90.05 76.43 -23.41
N SER A 638 89.23 75.72 -22.63
CA SER A 638 89.05 75.97 -21.18
C SER A 638 90.01 75.17 -20.30
N VAL A 639 90.95 74.46 -20.94
CA VAL A 639 91.97 73.62 -20.32
C VAL A 639 93.05 74.44 -19.62
N LYS A 640 93.55 73.95 -18.49
CA LYS A 640 94.65 74.56 -17.72
C LYS A 640 95.97 73.85 -18.00
N LYS A 641 97.04 74.64 -18.15
CA LYS A 641 98.40 74.13 -18.34
C LYS A 641 98.83 73.29 -17.13
N GLY A 642 99.38 72.11 -17.39
CA GLY A 642 99.84 71.12 -16.41
C GLY A 642 98.80 70.06 -16.03
N THR A 643 97.53 70.19 -16.44
CA THR A 643 96.43 69.29 -16.06
C THR A 643 96.16 68.23 -17.13
N ILE A 644 95.93 66.98 -16.70
CA ILE A 644 95.46 65.88 -17.56
C ILE A 644 93.93 65.88 -17.55
N TYR A 645 93.34 65.87 -18.75
CA TYR A 645 91.90 65.73 -18.93
C TYR A 645 91.57 64.45 -19.68
N TYR A 646 90.50 63.78 -19.26
CA TYR A 646 89.92 62.61 -19.90
C TYR A 646 88.60 63.00 -20.58
N TYR A 647 88.42 62.56 -21.83
CA TYR A 647 87.26 62.87 -22.65
C TYR A 647 86.65 61.60 -23.20
N PHE A 648 85.32 61.54 -23.26
CA PHE A 648 84.59 60.53 -24.02
C PHE A 648 83.36 61.16 -24.66
N VAL A 649 82.85 60.50 -25.70
CA VAL A 649 81.75 60.99 -26.52
C VAL A 649 80.58 60.00 -26.44
N VAL A 650 79.36 60.53 -26.42
CA VAL A 650 78.11 59.77 -26.48
C VAL A 650 77.26 60.35 -27.60
N ILE A 651 76.58 59.50 -28.37
CA ILE A 651 75.58 59.94 -29.35
C ILE A 651 74.22 59.87 -28.70
N LYS A 652 73.44 60.95 -28.83
CA LYS A 652 72.02 60.95 -28.54
C LYS A 652 71.25 60.87 -29.85
N TYR A 653 70.34 59.91 -29.95
CA TYR A 653 69.54 59.64 -31.14
C TYR A 653 68.18 60.34 -31.09
N LYS A 654 67.54 60.56 -32.24
CA LYS A 654 66.23 61.22 -32.37
C LYS A 654 65.10 60.50 -31.63
N ASN A 655 65.26 59.20 -31.34
CA ASN A 655 64.34 58.42 -30.52
C ASN A 655 64.54 58.64 -29.00
N GLY A 656 65.45 59.53 -28.60
CA GLY A 656 65.74 59.88 -27.21
C GLY A 656 66.72 58.93 -26.49
N LEU A 657 67.16 57.85 -27.14
CA LEU A 657 68.13 56.91 -26.57
C LEU A 657 69.57 57.39 -26.78
N GLU A 658 70.46 56.99 -25.88
CA GLU A 658 71.89 57.30 -25.94
C GLU A 658 72.70 56.04 -26.26
N SER A 659 73.77 56.17 -27.05
CA SER A 659 74.74 55.10 -27.22
C SER A 659 75.53 54.85 -25.93
N LYS A 660 76.24 53.73 -25.87
CA LYS A 660 77.26 53.53 -24.85
C LYS A 660 78.35 54.60 -25.00
N PRO A 661 79.01 55.07 -23.93
CA PRO A 661 80.17 55.96 -24.04
C PRO A 661 81.30 55.33 -24.86
N THR A 662 82.05 56.17 -25.59
CA THR A 662 83.33 55.75 -26.16
C THR A 662 84.34 55.42 -25.07
N ASP A 663 85.40 54.69 -25.42
CA ASP A 663 86.59 54.64 -24.56
C ASP A 663 87.12 56.06 -24.34
N SER A 664 87.63 56.31 -23.14
CA SER A 664 88.12 57.64 -22.77
C SER A 664 89.50 57.90 -23.37
N VAL A 665 89.67 59.06 -23.99
CA VAL A 665 90.97 59.55 -24.47
C VAL A 665 91.49 60.64 -23.54
N SER A 666 92.81 60.68 -23.33
CA SER A 666 93.43 61.65 -22.42
C SER A 666 94.41 62.57 -23.12
N ALA A 667 94.47 63.83 -22.70
CA ALA A 667 95.47 64.78 -23.15
C ALA A 667 95.98 65.64 -21.99
N LYS A 668 97.29 65.98 -22.01
CA LYS A 668 97.93 66.88 -21.03
C LYS A 668 98.39 68.16 -21.73
N VAL A 669 97.95 69.30 -21.22
CA VAL A 669 98.25 70.64 -21.77
C VAL A 669 99.46 71.27 -21.11
#